data_AF-A0A821WKH6-F1
#
_entry.id   AF-A0A821WKH6-F1
#
_cell.length_a   1.000
_cell.length_b   1.000
_cell.length_c   1.000
_cell.angle_alpha   90.00
_cell.angle_beta   90.00
_cell.angle_gamma   90.00
#
_symmetry.space_group_name_H-M   'P 1'
#
loop_
_entity.id
_entity.type
_entity.pdbx_description
1 polymer ?
#
loop_
_entity_poly.entity_id
_entity_poly.type
_entity_poly.pdbx_seq_one_letter_code
_entity_poly.pdbx_strand_id
1 'polypeptide(L)'
;MQEYLDLGHMEHVTVKDKDPLESVYLPHHGVIREDKTTTKVRVVFDASCKGTNGISLNQTLMVGPKLQQDLRHIIMRWRMHPICLSADIVKMYRQVVVTDADADFQRLVWREDEESEIKDYRLIRVTFGTACAPYLAVKTLQQLAIAEHKECPDEAEKIITDYYVDDLLTGCETVEEGVRIYKEMNNILRKGGFELQKWVTNNKELAAKVVDDGGNQDGKIELKIDEIVKILGLIWDKESDSFHYSVQLPLLHDVYTKRKVISDIARLYDPLGWLSPCIVSAKLMIQKLWLAGIDWDEALPDDLLAQWLTYRSELNDVSKVIIPRWIGSKIDSFKELHGFCDASSVAYAAAVYLRCITEDGKIETHLVAAKTKVAPVKQVSIPRLELLYAVLLGRLLTEVAKVLNVESKNVHGWTDSTVVLAWLSKHPSNWTTFIGNRTSDILSKLDNTQWAHVQTQHNPADVASRGCAPLELVENSLWLHGPWWLQNYYIEYARPKSISTDLEERTIKTYLVKDTAIDVPIWDRFSSIQRMIRVLAFCRRFLKIKEVNQKLHKFESYLTSVELNEALDLSLKECQRRELEMENTQLKRLNCYQDDRGIIRAQGRINKAHLPDDTKQPIILPNKSNFTNLIVDDAHKRTLHGGPLLMLNFLRTKYWIIGAKSLVKRHVHKCVTCIRYNASTKNQLMGQLPSARVMPARAFLNSGVDFAGPINIRMSKGRGNKSYKGYISLFVCMVTKAIHLEVVSDLTADSFIAAFKRFLARRGHVSDIWSDNGTNFVGASKELRQIVDNASVATDVREWLGNQIVTWHFIPPHAPNFGGLWEAGVKSTKFHLKRIVGDSTLTFEEMTTVLSQIEACLNSRPLSILPGDTTDPSPLTPGHFLVGEPLVVIPEASYEQSNISTLKRWQLTQRMMQNFWRRWSNEYLTHCLQRYKLSKLTPEPQIGDVVLVKEDDYPPSILPPSRWWLGRIVTKHPGLDNIVRVVTLKCKGVLLKRAPSKLCVLPIAV
;
A
#
# COMPACT_ATOMS: atom_id res chain seq x y z
N MET A 1 46.42 1.60 33.15
CA MET A 1 45.83 2.91 33.42
C MET A 1 46.76 4.05 33.01
N GLN A 2 48.05 4.03 33.36
CA GLN A 2 49.01 5.06 32.96
C GLN A 2 49.00 5.37 31.45
N GLU A 3 49.00 4.35 30.58
CA GLU A 3 48.89 4.52 29.12
C GLU A 3 47.63 5.30 28.68
N TYR A 4 46.53 5.25 29.45
CA TYR A 4 45.34 6.04 29.16
C TYR A 4 45.52 7.52 29.52
N LEU A 5 46.29 7.83 30.58
CA LEU A 5 46.63 9.20 30.97
C LEU A 5 47.65 9.80 29.99
N ASP A 6 48.72 9.07 29.67
CA ASP A 6 49.78 9.55 28.79
C ASP A 6 49.28 9.88 27.38
N LEU A 7 48.29 9.12 26.89
CA LEU A 7 47.64 9.35 25.60
C LEU A 7 46.50 10.38 25.66
N GLY A 8 46.19 10.93 26.83
CA GLY A 8 45.04 11.83 27.01
C GLY A 8 43.72 11.15 26.64
N HIS A 9 43.57 9.86 26.93
CA HIS A 9 42.32 9.11 26.73
C HIS A 9 41.49 9.00 28.03
N MET A 10 42.09 9.43 29.13
CA MET A 10 41.51 9.48 30.47
C MET A 10 42.05 10.71 31.19
N GLU A 11 41.25 11.30 32.06
CA GLU A 11 41.67 12.44 32.89
C GLU A 11 41.14 12.33 34.32
N HIS A 12 41.72 13.12 35.21
CA HIS A 12 41.29 13.21 36.61
C HIS A 12 39.98 14.00 36.72
N VAL A 13 39.05 13.49 37.53
CA VAL A 13 37.84 14.26 37.90
C VAL A 13 38.22 15.29 38.96
N THR A 14 37.99 16.58 38.69
CA THR A 14 38.35 17.64 39.65
C THR A 14 37.34 17.73 40.80
N VAL A 15 37.75 18.34 41.93
CA VAL A 15 36.89 18.50 43.13
C VAL A 15 35.60 19.29 42.84
N LYS A 16 35.58 20.15 41.81
CA LYS A 16 34.37 20.86 41.36
C LYS A 16 33.38 19.99 40.60
N ASP A 17 33.83 18.86 40.06
CA ASP A 17 33.05 17.91 39.25
C ASP A 17 32.72 16.61 40.01
N LYS A 18 32.93 16.59 41.33
CA LYS A 18 32.58 15.44 42.18
C LYS A 18 31.07 15.24 42.33
N ASP A 19 30.26 16.26 42.05
CA ASP A 19 28.82 16.26 42.28
C ASP A 19 27.95 16.62 41.05
N PRO A 20 28.10 15.98 39.87
CA PRO A 20 27.04 16.00 38.86
C PRO A 20 25.94 15.04 39.31
N LEU A 21 24.68 15.48 39.23
CA LEU A 21 23.50 14.69 39.59
C LEU A 21 23.38 13.34 38.84
N GLU A 22 24.13 13.13 37.76
CA GLU A 22 24.07 11.93 36.92
C GLU A 22 25.49 11.50 36.48
N SER A 23 26.10 10.53 37.16
CA SER A 23 27.38 9.92 36.75
C SER A 23 27.36 8.40 36.94
N VAL A 24 28.18 7.68 36.17
CA VAL A 24 28.25 6.21 36.22
C VAL A 24 29.71 5.76 36.35
N TYR A 25 29.98 4.95 37.36
CA TYR A 25 31.27 4.32 37.60
C TYR A 25 31.29 2.91 37.01
N LEU A 26 32.21 2.67 36.08
CA LEU A 26 32.40 1.40 35.41
C LEU A 26 33.39 0.52 36.19
N PRO A 27 32.96 -0.67 36.67
CA PRO A 27 33.88 -1.69 37.14
C PRO A 27 34.83 -2.08 36.02
N HIS A 28 36.07 -2.39 36.38
CA HIS A 28 37.07 -2.79 35.40
C HIS A 28 38.02 -3.84 35.95
N HIS A 29 38.57 -4.64 35.03
CA HIS A 29 39.58 -5.65 35.34
C HIS A 29 40.56 -5.82 34.18
N GLY A 30 41.76 -6.31 34.48
CA GLY A 30 42.75 -6.66 33.46
C GLY A 30 42.53 -8.06 32.93
N VAL A 31 42.48 -8.21 31.60
CA VAL A 31 42.57 -9.50 30.92
C VAL A 31 43.95 -9.65 30.32
N ILE A 32 44.64 -10.71 30.71
CA ILE A 32 45.99 -11.01 30.20
C ILE A 32 45.86 -11.86 28.94
N ARG A 33 46.47 -11.39 27.85
CA ARG A 33 46.60 -12.07 26.57
C ARG A 33 48.07 -12.37 26.32
N GLU A 34 48.50 -13.55 26.77
CA GLU A 34 49.88 -14.01 26.63
C GLU A 34 50.31 -14.20 25.16
N ASP A 35 49.34 -14.35 24.25
CA ASP A 35 49.52 -14.47 22.81
C ASP A 35 49.87 -13.14 22.10
N LYS A 36 49.79 -12.00 22.80
CA LYS A 36 50.09 -10.68 22.22
C LYS A 36 51.39 -10.10 22.76
N THR A 37 52.29 -9.76 21.84
CA THR A 37 53.62 -9.19 22.14
C THR A 37 53.58 -7.76 22.69
N THR A 38 52.67 -6.90 22.20
CA THR A 38 52.67 -5.45 22.49
C THR A 38 51.70 -4.98 23.58
N THR A 39 50.57 -5.67 23.80
CA THR A 39 49.58 -5.33 24.83
C THR A 39 49.15 -6.58 25.58
N LYS A 40 50.04 -7.07 26.45
CA LYS A 40 49.80 -8.27 27.27
C LYS A 40 48.60 -8.12 28.20
N VAL A 41 48.28 -6.91 28.66
CA VAL A 41 47.14 -6.65 29.55
C VAL A 41 46.18 -5.69 28.87
N ARG A 42 44.91 -6.10 28.74
CA ARG A 42 43.81 -5.23 28.26
C ARG A 42 42.86 -4.95 29.42
N VAL A 43 42.57 -3.67 29.66
CA VAL A 43 41.54 -3.28 30.62
C VAL A 43 40.18 -3.48 29.98
N VAL A 44 39.31 -4.22 30.66
CA VAL A 44 37.91 -4.42 30.28
C VAL A 44 37.05 -3.59 31.22
N PHE A 45 36.19 -2.75 30.65
CA PHE A 45 35.22 -1.95 31.38
C PHE A 45 33.83 -2.59 31.27
N ASP A 46 33.19 -2.85 32.40
CA ASP A 46 31.90 -3.54 32.44
C ASP A 46 30.73 -2.54 32.53
N ALA A 47 30.25 -2.10 31.36
CA ALA A 47 29.04 -1.30 31.24
C ALA A 47 27.74 -2.12 31.37
N SER A 48 27.83 -3.43 31.57
CA SER A 48 26.67 -4.32 31.79
C SER A 48 26.44 -4.63 33.27
N CYS A 49 27.39 -4.30 34.14
CA CYS A 49 27.23 -4.36 35.58
C CYS A 49 26.05 -3.48 36.03
N LYS A 50 25.18 -4.03 36.87
CA LYS A 50 23.98 -3.34 37.36
C LYS A 50 24.31 -2.55 38.62
N GLY A 51 23.87 -1.30 38.66
CA GLY A 51 23.97 -0.47 39.86
C GLY A 51 22.97 -0.90 40.94
N THR A 52 22.93 -0.12 42.02
CA THR A 52 21.98 -0.30 43.15
C THR A 52 20.51 -0.17 42.72
N ASN A 53 20.25 0.53 41.63
CA ASN A 53 18.93 0.64 41.00
C ASN A 53 18.55 -0.57 40.11
N GLY A 54 19.42 -1.59 39.99
CA GLY A 54 19.20 -2.78 39.19
C GLY A 54 19.31 -2.60 37.67
N ILE A 55 19.76 -1.43 37.22
CA ILE A 55 19.90 -1.06 35.80
C ILE A 55 21.39 -0.90 35.48
N SER A 56 21.82 -1.34 34.29
CA SER A 56 23.18 -1.11 33.79
C SER A 56 23.22 -0.04 32.70
N LEU A 57 24.39 0.56 32.47
CA LEU A 57 24.56 1.60 31.44
C LEU A 57 24.17 1.08 30.04
N ASN A 58 24.54 -0.15 29.69
CA ASN A 58 24.17 -0.74 28.41
C ASN A 58 22.65 -0.91 28.21
N GLN A 59 21.85 -0.94 29.28
CA GLN A 59 20.38 -0.99 29.17
C GLN A 59 19.75 0.38 28.89
N THR A 60 20.46 1.47 29.20
CA THR A 60 19.96 2.84 29.00
C THR A 60 20.50 3.46 27.70
N LEU A 61 21.66 3.00 27.21
CA LEU A 61 22.26 3.49 25.98
C LEU A 61 21.46 3.11 24.72
N MET A 62 21.35 4.07 23.80
CA MET A 62 20.83 3.82 22.46
C MET A 62 21.93 3.23 21.57
N VAL A 63 21.81 1.96 21.21
CA VAL A 63 22.84 1.19 20.47
C VAL A 63 23.08 1.71 19.04
N GLY A 64 22.04 2.22 18.39
CA GLY A 64 22.06 2.55 16.96
C GLY A 64 21.95 1.32 16.04
N PRO A 65 21.69 1.51 14.73
CA PRO A 65 21.62 0.42 13.76
C PRO A 65 23.01 -0.17 13.44
N LYS A 66 23.07 -1.43 12.99
CA LYS A 66 24.32 -2.04 12.51
C LYS A 66 24.75 -1.38 11.20
N LEU A 67 25.85 -0.62 11.23
CA LEU A 67 26.46 0.02 10.05
C LEU A 67 27.55 -0.82 9.39
N GLN A 68 28.12 -1.77 10.13
CA GLN A 68 29.20 -2.64 9.65
C GLN A 68 28.73 -3.50 8.49
N GLN A 69 29.49 -3.47 7.40
CA GLN A 69 29.35 -4.40 6.30
C GLN A 69 29.59 -5.83 6.80
N ASP A 70 28.98 -6.81 6.14
CA ASP A 70 29.24 -8.20 6.45
C ASP A 70 30.67 -8.55 6.00
N LEU A 71 31.47 -9.17 6.89
CA LEU A 71 32.84 -9.59 6.58
C LEU A 71 32.88 -10.44 5.30
N ARG A 72 31.85 -11.26 5.07
CA ARG A 72 31.76 -12.09 3.85
C ARG A 72 31.77 -11.23 2.59
N HIS A 73 31.15 -10.04 2.62
CA HIS A 73 31.09 -9.14 1.46
C HIS A 73 32.42 -8.44 1.23
N ILE A 74 33.11 -8.07 2.31
CA ILE A 74 34.43 -7.45 2.25
C ILE A 74 35.42 -8.46 1.65
N ILE A 75 35.46 -9.69 2.15
CA ILE A 75 36.32 -10.75 1.60
C ILE A 75 35.98 -11.01 0.12
N MET A 76 34.70 -11.08 -0.26
CA MET A 76 34.31 -11.25 -1.67
C MET A 76 34.89 -10.16 -2.58
N ARG A 77 34.77 -8.88 -2.19
CA ARG A 77 35.36 -7.76 -2.96
C ARG A 77 36.87 -7.81 -2.96
N TRP A 78 37.46 -8.08 -1.80
CA TRP A 78 38.92 -8.15 -1.64
C TRP A 78 39.56 -9.20 -2.57
N ARG A 79 38.87 -10.32 -2.80
CA ARG A 79 39.26 -11.37 -3.75
C ARG A 79 39.22 -10.95 -5.22
N MET A 80 38.56 -9.84 -5.58
CA MET A 80 38.46 -9.36 -6.96
C MET A 80 39.75 -8.71 -7.47
N HIS A 81 40.63 -8.26 -6.57
CA HIS A 81 41.82 -7.50 -6.93
C HIS A 81 43.05 -8.41 -7.08
N PRO A 82 43.90 -8.25 -8.11
CA PRO A 82 45.15 -9.00 -8.20
C PRO A 82 46.15 -8.56 -7.11
N ILE A 83 46.26 -7.26 -6.84
CA ILE A 83 47.10 -6.71 -5.76
C ILE A 83 46.19 -6.31 -4.61
N CYS A 84 46.50 -6.77 -3.41
CA CYS A 84 45.71 -6.48 -2.22
C CYS A 84 46.53 -5.73 -1.17
N LEU A 85 45.84 -4.92 -0.37
CA LEU A 85 46.39 -4.24 0.79
C LEU A 85 45.49 -4.50 2.01
N SER A 86 46.13 -4.70 3.16
CA SER A 86 45.47 -4.82 4.46
C SER A 86 46.14 -3.87 5.44
N ALA A 87 45.37 -3.26 6.35
CA ALA A 87 45.91 -2.42 7.42
C ALA A 87 44.97 -2.39 8.63
N ASP A 88 45.47 -2.01 9.80
CA ASP A 88 44.68 -1.90 11.02
C ASP A 88 44.61 -0.43 11.46
N ILE A 89 43.46 0.03 11.97
CA ILE A 89 43.36 1.31 12.69
C ILE A 89 43.92 1.14 14.11
N VAL A 90 44.86 2.00 14.50
CA VAL A 90 45.45 2.02 15.84
C VAL A 90 44.38 2.34 16.87
N LYS A 91 43.99 1.37 17.69
CA LYS A 91 43.09 1.58 18.84
C LYS A 91 41.79 2.32 18.44
N MET A 92 41.16 1.93 17.31
CA MET A 92 40.04 2.62 16.65
C MET A 92 39.04 3.31 17.61
N TYR A 93 38.48 2.59 18.58
CA TYR A 93 37.51 3.14 19.53
C TYR A 93 38.07 4.33 20.33
N ARG A 94 39.34 4.23 20.76
CA ARG A 94 40.01 5.25 21.58
C ARG A 94 40.35 6.51 20.77
N GLN A 95 40.27 6.49 19.44
CA GLN A 95 40.48 7.68 18.62
C GLN A 95 39.23 8.58 18.57
N VAL A 96 38.05 8.05 18.89
CA VAL A 96 36.79 8.82 18.88
C VAL A 96 36.54 9.49 20.23
N VAL A 97 36.42 10.81 20.22
CA VAL A 97 36.06 11.63 21.40
C VAL A 97 34.59 11.46 21.75
N VAL A 98 34.31 11.35 23.05
CA VAL A 98 32.95 11.40 23.60
C VAL A 98 32.67 12.84 24.04
N THR A 99 31.44 13.32 23.93
CA THR A 99 31.11 14.68 24.35
C THR A 99 31.35 14.87 25.85
N ASP A 100 31.71 16.08 26.28
CA ASP A 100 31.99 16.36 27.70
C ASP A 100 30.79 16.03 28.61
N ALA A 101 29.57 16.18 28.10
CA ALA A 101 28.34 15.84 28.80
C ALA A 101 28.16 14.33 29.02
N ASP A 102 28.68 13.50 28.12
CA ASP A 102 28.54 12.05 28.17
C ASP A 102 29.75 11.34 28.82
N ALA A 103 30.88 12.04 28.96
CA ALA A 103 32.12 11.50 29.54
C ALA A 103 31.93 11.05 31.01
N ASP A 104 31.05 11.72 31.75
CA ASP A 104 30.74 11.38 33.15
C ASP A 104 29.94 10.08 33.34
N PHE A 105 29.42 9.50 32.25
CA PHE A 105 28.86 8.14 32.27
C PHE A 105 29.93 7.05 32.12
N GLN A 106 31.20 7.43 31.99
CA GLN A 106 32.34 6.52 31.82
C GLN A 106 33.42 6.76 32.89
N ARG A 107 33.00 7.03 34.13
CA ARG A 107 33.91 7.22 35.27
C ARG A 107 34.47 5.89 35.75
N LEU A 108 35.63 5.96 36.39
CA LEU A 108 36.28 4.83 37.06
C LEU A 108 37.05 5.33 38.28
N VAL A 109 37.33 4.41 39.20
CA VAL A 109 38.18 4.65 40.37
C VAL A 109 39.45 3.84 40.25
N TRP A 110 40.62 4.45 40.45
CA TRP A 110 41.90 3.75 40.35
C TRP A 110 42.91 4.26 41.37
N ARG A 111 43.80 3.36 41.80
CA ARG A 111 44.99 3.65 42.62
C ARG A 111 46.14 2.77 42.12
N GLU A 112 47.38 3.26 42.19
CA GLU A 112 48.55 2.51 41.71
C GLU A 112 48.90 1.34 42.64
N ASP A 113 48.79 1.56 43.94
CA ASP A 113 49.17 0.61 44.99
C ASP A 113 48.11 0.59 46.10
N GLU A 114 48.15 -0.41 46.97
CA GLU A 114 47.16 -0.58 48.04
C GLU A 114 47.18 0.54 49.08
N GLU A 115 48.32 1.20 49.26
CA GLU A 115 48.52 2.33 50.18
C GLU A 115 48.16 3.69 49.55
N SER A 116 48.05 3.74 48.21
CA SER A 116 47.71 4.96 47.48
C SER A 116 46.23 5.32 47.63
N GLU A 117 45.94 6.62 47.69
CA GLU A 117 44.57 7.14 47.72
C GLU A 117 43.82 6.75 46.44
N ILE A 118 42.55 6.33 46.57
CA ILE A 118 41.68 6.06 45.43
C ILE A 118 41.33 7.38 44.75
N LYS A 119 41.62 7.47 43.46
CA LYS A 119 41.34 8.65 42.65
C LYS A 119 40.22 8.38 41.64
N ASP A 120 39.41 9.40 41.40
CA ASP A 120 38.37 9.40 40.37
C ASP A 120 38.94 9.82 39.02
N TYR A 121 38.59 9.07 37.99
CA TYR A 121 38.95 9.33 36.61
C TYR A 121 37.72 9.25 35.71
N ARG A 122 37.76 9.92 34.56
CA ARG A 122 36.76 9.76 33.48
C ARG A 122 37.43 9.45 32.16
N LEU A 123 36.82 8.54 31.40
CA LEU A 123 37.24 8.21 30.04
C LEU A 123 36.62 9.21 29.06
N ILE A 124 37.46 9.85 28.25
CA ILE A 124 37.03 10.91 27.31
C ILE A 124 36.86 10.42 25.88
N ARG A 125 37.11 9.13 25.65
CA ARG A 125 37.04 8.45 24.35
C ARG A 125 36.02 7.33 24.39
N VAL A 126 35.57 6.87 23.24
CA VAL A 126 34.59 5.77 23.16
C VAL A 126 35.17 4.51 23.82
N THR A 127 34.50 4.06 24.89
CA THR A 127 34.96 2.91 25.68
C THR A 127 34.43 1.60 25.14
N PHE A 128 35.35 0.66 24.92
CA PHE A 128 35.02 -0.72 24.56
C PHE A 128 34.22 -1.40 25.69
N GLY A 129 33.13 -2.09 25.32
CA GLY A 129 32.20 -2.71 26.28
C GLY A 129 30.88 -1.95 26.44
N THR A 130 30.80 -0.71 25.96
CA THR A 130 29.53 0.03 25.85
C THR A 130 28.75 -0.41 24.60
N ALA A 131 27.43 -0.49 24.71
CA ALA A 131 26.58 -1.06 23.67
C ALA A 131 26.59 -0.23 22.37
N CYS A 132 26.73 1.10 22.47
CA CYS A 132 26.77 2.01 21.32
C CYS A 132 28.17 2.18 20.70
N ALA A 133 29.25 1.68 21.32
CA ALA A 133 30.62 1.87 20.83
C ALA A 133 30.84 1.43 19.37
N PRO A 134 30.36 0.25 18.92
CA PRO A 134 30.52 -0.18 17.52
C PRO A 134 29.87 0.78 16.52
N TYR A 135 28.69 1.32 16.86
CA TYR A 135 28.00 2.30 16.03
C TYR A 135 28.80 3.60 15.95
N LEU A 136 29.20 4.14 17.10
CA LEU A 136 29.92 5.43 17.18
C LEU A 136 31.25 5.39 16.41
N ALA A 137 32.05 4.32 16.58
CA ALA A 137 33.33 4.18 15.89
C ALA A 137 33.17 4.12 14.37
N VAL A 138 32.29 3.23 13.88
CA VAL A 138 32.07 3.04 12.44
C VAL A 138 31.38 4.26 11.83
N LYS A 139 30.44 4.88 12.54
CA LYS A 139 29.75 6.08 12.04
C LYS A 139 30.70 7.26 11.92
N THR A 140 31.64 7.42 12.86
CA THR A 140 32.67 8.47 12.80
C THR A 140 33.56 8.28 11.58
N LEU A 141 34.00 7.04 11.33
CA LEU A 141 34.78 6.68 10.14
C LEU A 141 34.01 6.96 8.84
N GLN A 142 32.73 6.55 8.75
CA GLN A 142 31.87 6.85 7.60
C GLN A 142 31.60 8.35 7.44
N GLN A 143 31.51 9.10 8.54
CA GLN A 143 31.28 10.54 8.50
C GLN A 143 32.50 11.29 7.96
N LEU A 144 33.70 10.83 8.30
CA LEU A 144 34.95 11.31 7.71
C LEU A 144 34.98 11.06 6.20
N ALA A 145 34.65 9.84 5.76
CA ALA A 145 34.54 9.52 4.34
C ALA A 145 33.56 10.45 3.60
N ILE A 146 32.39 10.73 4.19
CA ILE A 146 31.40 11.65 3.60
C ILE A 146 31.94 13.09 3.50
N ALA A 147 32.67 13.54 4.53
CA ALA A 147 33.24 14.89 4.55
C ALA A 147 34.33 15.07 3.48
N GLU A 148 35.18 14.07 3.32
CA GLU A 148 36.35 14.10 2.43
C GLU A 148 36.06 13.60 1.01
N HIS A 149 34.82 13.14 0.73
CA HIS A 149 34.43 12.57 -0.57
C HIS A 149 34.66 13.51 -1.76
N LYS A 150 34.66 14.83 -1.55
CA LYS A 150 34.94 15.80 -2.62
C LYS A 150 36.41 15.85 -3.03
N GLU A 151 37.32 15.61 -2.10
CA GLU A 151 38.77 15.69 -2.35
C GLU A 151 39.31 14.35 -2.85
N CYS A 152 38.88 13.24 -2.23
CA CYS A 152 39.31 11.88 -2.56
C CYS A 152 38.09 10.94 -2.65
N PRO A 153 37.37 10.91 -3.79
CA PRO A 153 36.12 10.15 -3.91
C PRO A 153 36.32 8.63 -3.81
N ASP A 154 37.39 8.10 -4.41
CA ASP A 154 37.64 6.65 -4.51
C ASP A 154 38.00 6.06 -3.14
N GLU A 155 38.90 6.71 -2.40
CA GLU A 155 39.32 6.32 -1.06
C GLU A 155 38.19 6.51 -0.04
N ALA A 156 37.38 7.56 -0.18
CA ALA A 156 36.18 7.74 0.63
C ALA A 156 35.19 6.59 0.43
N GLU A 157 35.01 6.10 -0.80
CA GLU A 157 34.17 4.92 -1.06
C GLU A 157 34.78 3.67 -0.42
N LYS A 158 36.09 3.45 -0.59
CA LYS A 158 36.81 2.33 0.06
C LYS A 158 36.70 2.38 1.59
N ILE A 159 36.72 3.55 2.22
CA ILE A 159 36.51 3.67 3.68
C ILE A 159 35.12 3.16 4.10
N ILE A 160 34.11 3.34 3.25
CA ILE A 160 32.73 2.90 3.53
C ILE A 160 32.56 1.39 3.28
N THR A 161 33.24 0.85 2.26
CA THR A 161 33.02 -0.53 1.80
C THR A 161 34.03 -1.55 2.31
N ASP A 162 35.27 -1.16 2.57
CA ASP A 162 36.41 -2.10 2.72
C ASP A 162 36.86 -2.27 4.18
N TYR A 163 36.25 -1.56 5.12
CA TYR A 163 36.51 -1.72 6.55
C TYR A 163 35.60 -2.75 7.22
N TYR A 164 36.23 -3.69 7.92
CA TYR A 164 35.58 -4.51 8.94
C TYR A 164 36.03 -4.05 10.32
N VAL A 165 35.24 -3.17 10.93
CA VAL A 165 35.60 -2.53 12.21
C VAL A 165 36.92 -1.76 12.07
N ASP A 166 38.01 -2.25 12.63
CA ASP A 166 39.35 -1.67 12.60
C ASP A 166 40.22 -2.18 11.45
N ASP A 167 39.85 -3.28 10.80
CA ASP A 167 40.62 -3.90 9.72
C ASP A 167 40.20 -3.35 8.35
N LEU A 168 41.15 -2.79 7.59
CA LEU A 168 41.01 -2.42 6.18
C LEU A 168 41.40 -3.61 5.30
N LEU A 169 40.53 -4.02 4.37
CA LEU A 169 40.81 -5.05 3.38
C LEU A 169 40.46 -4.52 1.98
N THR A 170 41.45 -3.94 1.28
CA THR A 170 41.26 -3.29 -0.03
C THR A 170 42.23 -3.83 -1.08
N GLY A 171 42.12 -3.36 -2.32
CA GLY A 171 42.99 -3.77 -3.41
C GLY A 171 42.95 -2.87 -4.64
N CYS A 172 43.82 -3.20 -5.59
CA CYS A 172 44.11 -2.46 -6.83
C CYS A 172 44.60 -3.40 -7.95
N GLU A 173 44.75 -2.87 -9.16
CA GLU A 173 45.31 -3.62 -10.29
C GLU A 173 46.79 -3.42 -10.51
N THR A 174 47.29 -2.22 -10.22
CA THR A 174 48.68 -1.82 -10.46
C THR A 174 49.38 -1.41 -9.18
N VAL A 175 50.72 -1.46 -9.20
CA VAL A 175 51.56 -1.06 -8.06
C VAL A 175 51.43 0.45 -7.83
N GLU A 176 51.34 1.25 -8.89
CA GLU A 176 51.19 2.71 -8.82
C GLU A 176 49.88 3.09 -8.13
N GLU A 177 48.79 2.40 -8.46
CA GLU A 177 47.51 2.57 -7.78
C GLU A 177 47.61 2.14 -6.31
N GLY A 178 48.29 1.04 -6.00
CA GLY A 178 48.52 0.61 -4.63
C GLY A 178 49.26 1.64 -3.78
N VAL A 179 50.29 2.28 -4.35
CA VAL A 179 51.01 3.38 -3.69
C VAL A 179 50.10 4.59 -3.47
N ARG A 180 49.26 4.93 -4.45
CA ARG A 180 48.28 6.02 -4.32
C ARG A 180 47.31 5.74 -3.17
N ILE A 181 46.69 4.56 -3.14
CA ILE A 181 45.77 4.13 -2.08
C ILE A 181 46.45 4.22 -0.71
N TYR A 182 47.69 3.74 -0.58
CA TYR A 182 48.44 3.84 0.67
C TYR A 182 48.60 5.30 1.13
N LYS A 183 49.02 6.21 0.26
CA LYS A 183 49.24 7.62 0.60
C LYS A 183 47.93 8.34 0.95
N GLU A 184 46.92 8.17 0.11
CA GLU A 184 45.64 8.88 0.24
C GLU A 184 44.83 8.37 1.43
N MET A 185 44.79 7.06 1.68
CA MET A 185 44.16 6.51 2.89
C MET A 185 44.79 7.05 4.17
N ASN A 186 46.13 7.07 4.26
CA ASN A 186 46.82 7.64 5.42
C ASN A 186 46.53 9.14 5.58
N ASN A 187 46.44 9.90 4.48
CA ASN A 187 46.14 11.33 4.52
C ASN A 187 44.71 11.60 5.02
N ILE A 188 43.70 10.96 4.42
CA ILE A 188 42.29 11.14 4.76
C ILE A 188 42.02 10.74 6.21
N LEU A 189 42.51 9.57 6.63
CA LEU A 189 42.28 9.07 7.98
C LEU A 189 42.97 9.94 9.03
N ARG A 190 44.18 10.45 8.73
CA ARG A 190 44.89 11.37 9.62
C ARG A 190 44.14 12.67 9.85
N LYS A 191 43.42 13.20 8.86
CA LYS A 191 42.52 14.37 9.05
C LYS A 191 41.44 14.11 10.11
N GLY A 192 40.95 12.86 10.19
CA GLY A 192 40.00 12.43 11.22
C GLY A 192 40.63 11.98 12.54
N GLY A 193 41.95 12.09 12.69
CA GLY A 193 42.68 11.57 13.86
C GLY A 193 42.82 10.05 13.89
N PHE A 194 42.51 9.36 12.78
CA PHE A 194 42.73 7.93 12.63
C PHE A 194 44.10 7.65 12.06
N GLU A 195 44.82 6.72 12.67
CA GLU A 195 46.17 6.32 12.27
C GLU A 195 46.15 4.85 11.87
N LEU A 196 46.70 4.54 10.70
CA LEU A 196 46.83 3.17 10.20
C LEU A 196 48.21 2.59 10.53
N GLN A 197 48.23 1.30 10.82
CA GLN A 197 49.43 0.53 11.10
C GLN A 197 49.37 -0.84 10.43
N LYS A 198 50.50 -1.56 10.45
CA LYS A 198 50.62 -2.95 9.98
C LYS A 198 50.11 -3.15 8.56
N TRP A 199 50.52 -2.28 7.64
CA TRP A 199 50.23 -2.45 6.22
C TRP A 199 50.80 -3.77 5.71
N VAL A 200 50.00 -4.60 5.04
CA VAL A 200 50.41 -5.88 4.44
C VAL A 200 49.92 -5.92 2.99
N THR A 201 50.71 -6.49 2.09
CA THR A 201 50.35 -6.71 0.68
C THR A 201 50.92 -8.03 0.16
N ASN A 202 50.29 -8.62 -0.86
CA ASN A 202 50.81 -9.77 -1.61
C ASN A 202 51.89 -9.39 -2.64
N ASN A 203 52.03 -8.11 -2.99
CA ASN A 203 52.97 -7.67 -4.04
C ASN A 203 54.29 -7.14 -3.43
N LYS A 204 55.42 -7.79 -3.78
CA LYS A 204 56.75 -7.46 -3.25
C LYS A 204 57.26 -6.08 -3.68
N GLU A 205 56.94 -5.64 -4.89
CA GLU A 205 57.34 -4.32 -5.40
C GLU A 205 56.60 -3.19 -4.67
N LEU A 206 55.29 -3.36 -4.46
CA LEU A 206 54.49 -2.44 -3.68
C LEU A 206 54.98 -2.38 -2.23
N ALA A 207 55.29 -3.53 -1.62
CA ALA A 207 55.82 -3.60 -0.26
C ALA A 207 57.13 -2.79 -0.13
N ALA A 208 58.04 -2.88 -1.11
CA ALA A 208 59.28 -2.10 -1.12
C ALA A 208 59.02 -0.58 -1.22
N LYS A 209 58.15 -0.16 -2.15
CA LYS A 209 57.79 1.25 -2.33
C LYS A 209 57.12 1.88 -1.09
N VAL A 210 56.32 1.12 -0.35
CA VAL A 210 55.68 1.56 0.90
C VAL A 210 56.71 1.77 2.02
N VAL A 211 57.79 0.97 2.04
CA VAL A 211 58.88 1.12 3.02
C VAL A 211 59.75 2.35 2.72
N ASP A 212 60.05 2.60 1.44
CA ASP A 212 60.95 3.70 1.01
C ASP A 212 60.34 5.12 1.16
N ASP A 213 59.01 5.26 1.13
CA ASP A 213 58.30 6.55 1.13
C ASP A 213 58.27 7.28 2.50
N GLY A 214 58.98 6.78 3.51
CA GLY A 214 59.12 7.46 4.82
C GLY A 214 58.09 7.04 5.86
N GLY A 215 58.16 5.77 6.30
CA GLY A 215 57.73 5.43 7.66
C GLY A 215 58.65 6.13 8.68
N ASN A 216 58.16 7.17 9.34
CA ASN A 216 58.90 7.99 10.31
C ASN A 216 59.81 7.17 11.26
N GLN A 217 60.97 7.76 11.56
CA GLN A 217 62.08 7.24 12.37
C GLN A 217 61.80 7.06 13.88
N ASP A 218 60.54 6.97 14.31
CA ASP A 218 60.22 6.64 15.70
C ASP A 218 59.05 5.66 15.75
N GLY A 219 59.37 4.42 16.13
CA GLY A 219 58.40 3.33 16.27
C GLY A 219 58.34 2.46 15.02
N LYS A 220 59.20 1.43 15.00
CA LYS A 220 59.16 0.28 14.10
C LYS A 220 57.76 0.08 13.50
N ILE A 221 57.60 0.37 12.20
CA ILE A 221 56.53 -0.24 11.43
C ILE A 221 56.84 -1.73 11.48
N GLU A 222 56.27 -2.41 12.47
CA GLU A 222 56.19 -3.86 12.48
C GLU A 222 55.23 -4.20 11.34
N LEU A 223 55.76 -4.25 10.13
CA LEU A 223 55.37 -5.28 9.19
C LEU A 223 55.51 -6.55 10.01
N LYS A 224 54.41 -7.03 10.59
CA LYS A 224 54.43 -8.38 11.14
C LYS A 224 54.81 -9.27 9.96
N ILE A 225 56.05 -9.75 10.00
CA ILE A 225 56.49 -10.94 9.27
C ILE A 225 55.94 -12.16 10.02
N ASP A 226 54.72 -12.05 10.53
CA ASP A 226 53.88 -13.22 10.67
C ASP A 226 53.35 -13.41 9.25
N GLU A 227 53.68 -14.52 8.61
CA GLU A 227 53.24 -14.88 7.25
C GLU A 227 51.70 -14.92 7.12
N ILE A 228 50.97 -14.76 8.24
CA ILE A 228 49.61 -15.20 8.46
C ILE A 228 48.77 -14.08 9.11
N VAL A 229 47.75 -13.59 8.39
CA VAL A 229 46.68 -12.76 8.95
C VAL A 229 45.53 -13.65 9.42
N LYS A 230 45.19 -13.64 10.72
CA LYS A 230 44.14 -14.48 11.31
C LYS A 230 42.78 -13.78 11.28
N ILE A 231 41.92 -14.17 10.37
CA ILE A 231 40.51 -13.79 10.29
C ILE A 231 39.69 -14.90 10.96
N LEU A 232 39.58 -14.87 12.29
CA LEU A 232 38.71 -15.78 13.08
C LEU A 232 38.75 -17.25 12.63
N GLY A 233 39.93 -17.89 12.52
CA GLY A 233 40.05 -19.30 12.11
C GLY A 233 40.32 -19.51 10.61
N LEU A 234 40.06 -18.50 9.77
CA LEU A 234 40.60 -18.38 8.42
C LEU A 234 41.93 -17.62 8.47
N ILE A 235 42.91 -18.06 7.71
CA ILE A 235 44.25 -17.49 7.62
C ILE A 235 44.50 -17.10 6.17
N TRP A 236 45.00 -15.89 5.93
CA TRP A 236 45.55 -15.53 4.62
C TRP A 236 47.07 -15.55 4.67
N ASP A 237 47.66 -16.31 3.76
CA ASP A 237 49.09 -16.32 3.48
C ASP A 237 49.38 -15.37 2.30
N LYS A 238 50.18 -14.35 2.56
CA LYS A 238 50.54 -13.30 1.60
C LYS A 238 51.53 -13.76 0.53
N GLU A 239 52.37 -14.76 0.81
CA GLU A 239 53.41 -15.21 -0.12
C GLU A 239 52.82 -16.12 -1.19
N SER A 240 51.94 -17.04 -0.79
CA SER A 240 51.18 -17.90 -1.72
C SER A 240 49.91 -17.25 -2.26
N ASP A 241 49.49 -16.12 -1.69
CA ASP A 241 48.23 -15.43 -1.95
C ASP A 241 47.00 -16.34 -1.83
N SER A 242 46.94 -17.10 -0.74
CA SER A 242 45.91 -18.11 -0.53
C SER A 242 45.37 -18.15 0.89
N PHE A 243 44.17 -18.68 1.04
CA PHE A 243 43.51 -18.88 2.31
C PHE A 243 43.70 -20.31 2.81
N HIS A 244 43.97 -20.40 4.11
CA HIS A 244 44.12 -21.63 4.88
C HIS A 244 43.20 -21.61 6.10
N TYR A 245 42.95 -22.77 6.69
CA TYR A 245 42.18 -22.90 7.91
C TYR A 245 43.04 -23.37 9.07
N SER A 246 42.91 -22.74 10.23
CA SER A 246 43.55 -23.21 11.46
C SER A 246 42.52 -23.90 12.35
N VAL A 247 42.80 -25.16 12.67
CA VAL A 247 41.97 -25.97 13.55
C VAL A 247 42.68 -26.11 14.89
N GLN A 248 42.13 -25.47 15.91
CA GLN A 248 42.60 -25.60 17.30
C GLN A 248 41.50 -26.23 18.14
N LEU A 249 41.52 -27.56 18.22
CA LEU A 249 40.53 -28.31 19.00
C LEU A 249 40.97 -28.41 20.47
N PRO A 250 40.05 -28.24 21.43
CA PRO A 250 40.34 -28.45 22.85
C PRO A 250 40.89 -29.86 23.13
N LEU A 251 41.51 -30.06 24.30
CA LEU A 251 41.86 -31.40 24.74
C LEU A 251 40.59 -32.27 24.92
N LEU A 252 40.72 -33.56 24.65
CA LEU A 252 39.67 -34.53 24.94
C LEU A 252 39.42 -34.57 26.46
N HIS A 253 38.14 -34.51 26.86
CA HIS A 253 37.73 -34.64 28.26
C HIS A 253 37.16 -36.04 28.49
N ASP A 254 37.20 -36.51 29.75
CA ASP A 254 36.67 -37.84 30.13
C ASP A 254 35.18 -38.03 29.81
N VAL A 255 34.39 -36.96 29.88
CA VAL A 255 32.96 -36.97 29.53
C VAL A 255 32.65 -35.88 28.51
N TYR A 256 32.13 -36.28 27.36
CA TYR A 256 31.53 -35.38 26.37
C TYR A 256 30.05 -35.22 26.64
N THR A 257 29.60 -33.96 26.65
CA THR A 257 28.20 -33.58 26.81
C THR A 257 27.71 -32.85 25.57
N LYS A 258 26.39 -32.79 25.39
CA LYS A 258 25.74 -32.04 24.30
C LYS A 258 26.23 -30.59 24.24
N ARG A 259 26.41 -29.93 25.39
CA ARG A 259 26.97 -28.56 25.48
C ARG A 259 28.37 -28.46 24.89
N LYS A 260 29.25 -29.41 25.18
CA LYS A 260 30.64 -29.42 24.68
C LYS A 260 30.69 -29.59 23.16
N VAL A 261 29.91 -30.54 22.63
CA VAL A 261 29.83 -30.76 21.17
C VAL A 261 29.36 -29.51 20.44
N ILE A 262 28.28 -28.88 20.93
CA ILE A 262 27.76 -27.65 20.31
C ILE A 262 28.76 -26.49 20.43
N SER A 263 29.46 -26.37 21.57
CA SER A 263 30.53 -25.38 21.76
C SER A 263 31.66 -25.57 20.74
N ASP A 264 32.08 -26.81 20.50
CA ASP A 264 33.14 -27.10 19.52
C ASP A 264 32.67 -26.80 18.09
N ILE A 265 31.44 -27.18 17.72
CA ILE A 265 30.86 -26.87 16.40
C ILE A 265 30.74 -25.35 16.20
N ALA A 266 30.35 -24.60 17.23
CA ALA A 266 30.23 -23.15 17.15
C ALA A 266 31.58 -22.42 16.92
N ARG A 267 32.71 -23.09 17.19
CA ARG A 267 34.05 -22.57 16.88
C ARG A 267 34.45 -22.77 15.41
N LEU A 268 33.74 -23.61 14.66
CA LEU A 268 33.97 -23.79 13.23
C LEU A 268 33.48 -22.55 12.48
N TYR A 269 34.42 -21.67 12.14
CA TYR A 269 34.14 -20.42 11.46
C TYR A 269 34.46 -20.54 9.97
N ASP A 270 33.43 -20.45 9.14
CA ASP A 270 33.51 -20.46 7.67
C ASP A 270 32.54 -19.42 7.10
N PRO A 271 32.96 -18.16 6.97
CA PRO A 271 32.08 -17.05 6.60
C PRO A 271 31.58 -17.12 5.15
N LEU A 272 32.37 -17.74 4.26
CA LEU A 272 32.06 -17.83 2.82
C LEU A 272 31.40 -19.17 2.48
N GLY A 273 31.52 -20.18 3.34
CA GLY A 273 30.94 -21.49 3.12
C GLY A 273 31.84 -22.45 2.34
N TRP A 274 33.15 -22.20 2.22
CA TRP A 274 34.04 -23.06 1.44
C TRP A 274 34.17 -24.47 2.02
N LEU A 275 34.01 -24.61 3.34
CA LEU A 275 34.00 -25.87 4.08
C LEU A 275 32.58 -26.41 4.31
N SER A 276 31.58 -25.86 3.62
CA SER A 276 30.18 -26.28 3.74
C SER A 276 29.97 -27.80 3.69
N PRO A 277 30.65 -28.57 2.81
CA PRO A 277 30.55 -30.03 2.78
C PRO A 277 31.02 -30.73 4.06
N CYS A 278 32.03 -30.19 4.76
CA CYS A 278 32.52 -30.78 6.00
C CYS A 278 31.71 -30.30 7.21
N ILE A 279 31.25 -29.05 7.19
CA ILE A 279 30.49 -28.43 8.29
C ILE A 279 29.05 -28.96 8.33
N VAL A 280 28.46 -29.38 7.20
CA VAL A 280 27.10 -29.95 7.21
C VAL A 280 27.02 -31.20 8.08
N SER A 281 28.07 -32.04 8.11
CA SER A 281 28.17 -33.21 8.98
C SER A 281 28.09 -32.85 10.46
N ALA A 282 28.76 -31.76 10.88
CA ALA A 282 28.60 -31.21 12.23
C ALA A 282 27.17 -30.70 12.49
N LYS A 283 26.56 -30.00 11.52
CA LYS A 283 25.16 -29.53 11.68
C LYS A 283 24.17 -30.70 11.81
N LEU A 284 24.40 -31.80 11.09
CA LEU A 284 23.63 -33.04 11.23
C LEU A 284 23.84 -33.68 12.61
N MET A 285 25.06 -33.63 13.15
CA MET A 285 25.33 -34.10 14.51
C MET A 285 24.50 -33.34 15.55
N ILE A 286 24.35 -32.02 15.40
CA ILE A 286 23.46 -31.22 16.26
C ILE A 286 22.04 -31.79 16.20
N GLN A 287 21.49 -32.02 15.00
CA GLN A 287 20.15 -32.57 14.82
C GLN A 287 20.00 -33.95 15.49
N LYS A 288 20.99 -34.85 15.34
CA LYS A 288 21.01 -36.16 16.00
C LYS A 288 20.96 -36.04 17.53
N LEU A 289 21.75 -35.14 18.12
CA LEU A 289 21.75 -34.87 19.56
C LEU A 289 20.40 -34.35 20.09
N TRP A 290 19.65 -33.62 19.27
CA TRP A 290 18.29 -33.21 19.64
C TRP A 290 17.29 -34.36 19.55
N LEU A 291 17.39 -35.20 18.53
CA LEU A 291 16.51 -36.36 18.34
C LEU A 291 16.74 -37.45 19.39
N ALA A 292 17.97 -37.57 19.90
CA ALA A 292 18.31 -38.48 20.98
C ALA A 292 17.70 -38.08 22.34
N GLY A 293 17.19 -36.86 22.48
CA GLY A 293 16.52 -36.42 23.72
C GLY A 293 17.44 -36.17 24.91
N ILE A 294 18.75 -36.03 24.68
CA ILE A 294 19.78 -35.87 25.73
C ILE A 294 19.77 -34.45 26.31
N ASP A 295 19.94 -34.33 27.63
CA ASP A 295 20.06 -33.06 28.34
C ASP A 295 21.42 -32.36 28.09
N TRP A 296 21.55 -31.08 28.46
CA TRP A 296 22.71 -30.26 28.09
C TRP A 296 24.05 -30.78 28.64
N ASP A 297 24.04 -31.29 29.86
CA ASP A 297 25.23 -31.68 30.62
C ASP A 297 25.27 -33.21 30.88
N GLU A 298 24.39 -33.96 30.22
CA GLU A 298 24.37 -35.43 30.22
C GLU A 298 25.41 -35.99 29.24
N ALA A 299 25.96 -37.16 29.56
CA ALA A 299 26.94 -37.86 28.72
C ALA A 299 26.33 -38.33 27.40
N LEU A 300 27.09 -38.24 26.31
CA LEU A 300 26.65 -38.76 25.02
C LEU A 300 26.56 -40.31 25.03
N PRO A 301 25.53 -40.90 24.39
CA PRO A 301 25.52 -42.31 24.02
C PRO A 301 26.77 -42.71 23.21
N ASP A 302 27.24 -43.94 23.40
CA ASP A 302 28.51 -44.43 22.82
C ASP A 302 28.56 -44.34 21.29
N ASP A 303 27.43 -44.56 20.61
CA ASP A 303 27.30 -44.48 19.16
C ASP A 303 27.47 -43.04 18.63
N LEU A 304 26.91 -42.07 19.33
CA LEU A 304 27.04 -40.65 19.02
C LEU A 304 28.41 -40.12 19.41
N LEU A 305 28.97 -40.60 20.53
CA LEU A 305 30.32 -40.26 20.96
C LEU A 305 31.36 -40.73 19.93
N ALA A 306 31.26 -41.98 19.46
CA ALA A 306 32.16 -42.52 18.44
C ALA A 306 32.10 -41.69 17.15
N GLN A 307 30.90 -41.39 16.65
CA GLN A 307 30.71 -40.54 15.46
C GLN A 307 31.34 -39.15 15.64
N TRP A 308 31.18 -38.53 16.81
CA TRP A 308 31.75 -37.22 17.11
C TRP A 308 33.29 -37.26 17.17
N LEU A 309 33.87 -38.28 17.80
CA LEU A 309 35.32 -38.43 17.92
C LEU A 309 35.98 -38.67 16.56
N THR A 310 35.37 -39.49 15.69
CA THR A 310 35.83 -39.67 14.31
C THR A 310 35.83 -38.34 13.56
N TYR A 311 34.71 -37.63 13.54
CA TYR A 311 34.62 -36.31 12.90
C TYR A 311 35.65 -35.31 13.44
N ARG A 312 35.85 -35.29 14.76
CA ARG A 312 36.85 -34.43 15.42
C ARG A 312 38.28 -34.74 14.95
N SER A 313 38.62 -36.02 14.78
CA SER A 313 39.95 -36.40 14.30
C SER A 313 40.19 -35.96 12.85
N GLU A 314 39.21 -36.15 11.99
CA GLU A 314 39.25 -35.79 10.57
C GLU A 314 39.28 -34.27 10.35
N LEU A 315 38.68 -33.48 11.26
CA LEU A 315 38.69 -32.02 11.17
C LEU A 315 40.09 -31.42 11.09
N ASN A 316 41.12 -32.09 11.61
CA ASN A 316 42.50 -31.60 11.47
C ASN A 316 42.95 -31.52 10.01
N ASP A 317 42.39 -32.35 9.11
CA ASP A 317 42.72 -32.33 7.69
C ASP A 317 42.15 -31.11 6.96
N VAL A 318 41.22 -30.36 7.57
CA VAL A 318 40.71 -29.10 7.02
C VAL A 318 41.83 -28.07 6.80
N SER A 319 42.92 -28.13 7.61
CA SER A 319 44.06 -27.22 7.43
C SER A 319 44.81 -27.43 6.12
N LYS A 320 44.59 -28.57 5.43
CA LYS A 320 45.15 -28.87 4.12
C LYS A 320 44.34 -28.25 2.96
N VAL A 321 43.14 -27.73 3.23
CA VAL A 321 42.33 -27.05 2.21
C VAL A 321 42.95 -25.69 1.91
N ILE A 322 43.31 -25.47 0.65
CA ILE A 322 43.90 -24.23 0.15
C ILE A 322 42.93 -23.58 -0.84
N ILE A 323 42.55 -22.33 -0.58
CA ILE A 323 41.66 -21.57 -1.47
C ILE A 323 42.39 -20.33 -1.98
N PRO A 324 42.61 -20.16 -3.30
CA PRO A 324 43.20 -18.94 -3.84
C PRO A 324 42.41 -17.70 -3.43
N ARG A 325 43.12 -16.66 -2.98
CA ARG A 325 42.47 -15.38 -2.66
C ARG A 325 41.96 -14.75 -3.95
N TRP A 326 42.84 -14.45 -4.90
CA TRP A 326 42.45 -13.86 -6.17
C TRP A 326 41.63 -14.82 -7.01
N ILE A 327 40.50 -14.33 -7.56
CA ILE A 327 39.61 -15.13 -8.41
C ILE A 327 39.78 -14.84 -9.91
N GLY A 328 40.95 -14.37 -10.32
CA GLY A 328 41.29 -14.14 -11.73
C GLY A 328 40.57 -12.96 -12.38
N SER A 329 39.90 -12.12 -11.58
CA SER A 329 39.18 -10.93 -12.07
C SER A 329 40.14 -9.78 -12.34
N LYS A 330 39.91 -9.07 -13.46
CA LYS A 330 40.37 -7.70 -13.73
C LYS A 330 39.19 -6.75 -13.99
N ILE A 331 39.44 -5.45 -14.13
CA ILE A 331 38.45 -4.41 -14.43
C ILE A 331 37.71 -4.75 -15.71
N ASP A 332 38.44 -5.09 -16.78
CA ASP A 332 37.88 -5.39 -18.10
C ASP A 332 37.43 -6.85 -18.27
N SER A 333 37.58 -7.69 -17.23
CA SER A 333 37.14 -9.09 -17.33
C SER A 333 35.63 -9.20 -17.37
N PHE A 334 35.13 -9.99 -18.33
CA PHE A 334 33.72 -10.35 -18.37
C PHE A 334 33.40 -11.35 -17.26
N LYS A 335 32.36 -11.06 -16.48
CA LYS A 335 32.01 -11.77 -15.24
C LYS A 335 30.63 -12.39 -15.37
N GLU A 336 30.53 -13.69 -15.11
CA GLU A 336 29.29 -14.44 -14.98
C GLU A 336 29.21 -15.16 -13.64
N LEU A 337 28.02 -15.21 -13.05
CA LEU A 337 27.76 -15.95 -11.82
C LEU A 337 26.95 -17.20 -12.12
N HIS A 338 27.48 -18.35 -11.71
CA HIS A 338 26.82 -19.64 -11.87
C HIS A 338 26.54 -20.23 -10.50
N GLY A 339 25.26 -20.38 -10.19
CA GLY A 339 24.80 -20.94 -8.94
C GLY A 339 24.25 -22.34 -9.11
N PHE A 340 24.67 -23.28 -8.27
CA PHE A 340 24.23 -24.67 -8.27
C PHE A 340 23.53 -24.98 -6.97
N CYS A 341 22.52 -25.84 -7.03
CA CYS A 341 21.73 -26.18 -5.86
C CYS A 341 21.25 -27.62 -5.91
N ASP A 342 21.11 -28.20 -4.71
CA ASP A 342 20.84 -29.62 -4.50
C ASP A 342 20.16 -29.86 -3.14
N ALA A 343 19.32 -30.90 -3.05
CA ALA A 343 18.73 -31.39 -1.80
C ALA A 343 18.88 -32.90 -1.69
N SER A 344 19.35 -33.33 -0.53
CA SER A 344 19.20 -34.70 -0.04
C SER A 344 18.06 -34.78 0.99
N SER A 345 17.79 -35.99 1.48
CA SER A 345 16.84 -36.20 2.59
C SER A 345 17.32 -35.61 3.91
N VAL A 346 18.62 -35.32 4.05
CA VAL A 346 19.25 -34.87 5.31
C VAL A 346 19.59 -33.39 5.31
N ALA A 347 20.00 -32.82 4.17
CA ALA A 347 20.38 -31.43 4.05
C ALA A 347 20.25 -30.94 2.61
N TYR A 348 20.30 -29.62 2.44
CA TYR A 348 20.26 -28.99 1.13
C TYR A 348 21.25 -27.83 1.06
N ALA A 349 21.77 -27.60 -0.13
CA ALA A 349 22.93 -26.74 -0.35
C ALA A 349 22.76 -25.84 -1.58
N ALA A 350 23.49 -24.73 -1.56
CA ALA A 350 23.67 -23.83 -2.67
C ALA A 350 25.15 -23.42 -2.75
N ALA A 351 25.75 -23.50 -3.94
CA ALA A 351 27.13 -23.09 -4.20
C ALA A 351 27.15 -22.12 -5.38
N VAL A 352 27.92 -21.03 -5.27
CA VAL A 352 28.02 -19.97 -6.28
C VAL A 352 29.46 -19.83 -6.72
N TYR A 353 29.64 -19.90 -8.03
CA TYR A 353 30.92 -19.78 -8.73
C TYR A 353 30.94 -18.50 -9.54
N LEU A 354 32.09 -17.84 -9.57
CA LEU A 354 32.37 -16.77 -10.52
C LEU A 354 33.15 -17.36 -11.68
N ARG A 355 32.67 -17.09 -12.89
CA ARG A 355 33.36 -17.36 -14.14
C ARG A 355 33.89 -16.02 -14.66
N CYS A 356 35.21 -15.92 -14.75
CA CYS A 356 35.91 -14.76 -15.27
C CYS A 356 36.50 -15.10 -16.64
N ILE A 357 36.19 -14.28 -17.65
CA ILE A 357 36.79 -14.35 -18.99
C ILE A 357 37.67 -13.12 -19.15
N THR A 358 38.97 -13.33 -19.31
CA THR A 358 39.92 -12.25 -19.60
C THR A 358 39.84 -11.84 -21.07
N GLU A 359 40.39 -10.67 -21.42
CA GLU A 359 40.48 -10.23 -22.83
C GLU A 359 41.26 -11.21 -23.71
N ASP A 360 42.27 -11.86 -23.15
CA ASP A 360 43.05 -12.92 -23.82
C ASP A 360 42.26 -14.22 -24.05
N GLY A 361 40.99 -14.25 -23.63
CA GLY A 361 40.11 -15.42 -23.75
C GLY A 361 40.37 -16.52 -22.70
N LYS A 362 41.20 -16.26 -21.68
CA LYS A 362 41.43 -17.19 -20.57
C LYS A 362 40.19 -17.23 -19.69
N ILE A 363 39.68 -18.42 -19.41
CA ILE A 363 38.48 -18.64 -18.61
C ILE A 363 38.89 -19.31 -17.30
N GLU A 364 38.54 -18.68 -16.20
CA GLU A 364 38.76 -19.23 -14.86
C GLU A 364 37.46 -19.29 -14.07
N THR A 365 37.31 -20.34 -13.26
CA THR A 365 36.12 -20.60 -12.47
C THR A 365 36.52 -20.85 -11.01
N HIS A 366 35.91 -20.07 -10.11
CA HIS A 366 36.28 -20.06 -8.71
C HIS A 366 35.04 -20.08 -7.81
N LEU A 367 35.06 -20.93 -6.77
CA LEU A 367 34.04 -20.93 -5.73
C LEU A 367 34.08 -19.57 -4.97
N VAL A 368 32.97 -18.84 -5.02
CA VAL A 368 32.82 -17.58 -4.29
C VAL A 368 32.24 -17.85 -2.92
N ALA A 369 31.07 -18.48 -2.88
CA ALA A 369 30.35 -18.71 -1.63
C ALA A 369 29.44 -19.93 -1.71
N ALA A 370 29.21 -20.57 -0.58
CA ALA A 370 28.20 -21.60 -0.44
C ALA A 370 27.41 -21.47 0.86
N LYS A 371 26.23 -22.09 0.89
CA LYS A 371 25.38 -22.17 2.08
C LYS A 371 24.73 -23.54 2.17
N THR A 372 24.75 -24.13 3.36
CA THR A 372 24.08 -25.40 3.69
C THR A 372 23.04 -25.21 4.79
N LYS A 373 21.93 -25.93 4.67
CA LYS A 373 20.89 -26.04 5.70
C LYS A 373 20.49 -27.50 5.90
N VAL A 374 20.30 -27.88 7.15
CA VAL A 374 19.78 -29.21 7.51
C VAL A 374 18.30 -29.28 7.17
N ALA A 375 17.87 -30.41 6.60
CA ALA A 375 16.48 -30.64 6.25
C ALA A 375 15.59 -30.69 7.52
N PRO A 376 14.34 -30.19 7.46
CA PRO A 376 13.44 -30.26 8.60
C PRO A 376 13.21 -31.71 9.08
N VAL A 377 13.14 -31.91 10.40
CA VAL A 377 12.81 -33.22 11.00
C VAL A 377 11.44 -33.72 10.55
N LYS A 378 10.48 -32.80 10.36
CA LYS A 378 9.17 -33.15 9.81
C LYS A 378 9.33 -33.55 8.35
N GLN A 379 8.78 -34.70 7.99
CA GLN A 379 8.86 -35.23 6.63
C GLN A 379 8.28 -34.24 5.62
N VAL A 380 9.13 -33.77 4.70
CA VAL A 380 8.77 -32.96 3.54
C VAL A 380 9.09 -33.77 2.30
N SER A 381 8.27 -33.67 1.25
CA SER A 381 8.56 -34.37 0.00
C SER A 381 9.86 -33.84 -0.64
N ILE A 382 10.61 -34.72 -1.31
CA ILE A 382 11.87 -34.36 -1.98
C ILE A 382 11.68 -33.16 -2.93
N PRO A 383 10.66 -33.11 -3.82
CA PRO A 383 10.45 -31.93 -4.66
C PRO A 383 10.26 -30.62 -3.89
N ARG A 384 9.59 -30.65 -2.73
CA ARG A 384 9.42 -29.44 -1.91
C ARG A 384 10.74 -29.03 -1.24
N LEU A 385 11.58 -29.98 -0.83
CA LEU A 385 12.96 -29.68 -0.39
C LEU A 385 13.77 -29.10 -1.55
N GLU A 386 13.57 -29.64 -2.75
CA GLU A 386 14.28 -29.18 -3.93
C GLU A 386 13.96 -27.70 -4.23
N LEU A 387 12.68 -27.33 -4.17
CA LEU A 387 12.28 -25.94 -4.32
C LEU A 387 12.83 -25.02 -3.21
N LEU A 388 13.02 -25.52 -1.99
CA LEU A 388 13.58 -24.73 -0.89
C LEU A 388 15.06 -24.40 -1.10
N TYR A 389 15.84 -25.30 -1.72
CA TYR A 389 17.22 -24.95 -2.10
C TYR A 389 17.24 -23.94 -3.25
N ALA A 390 16.28 -23.99 -4.18
CA ALA A 390 16.28 -23.07 -5.31
C ALA A 390 16.01 -21.64 -4.81
N VAL A 391 15.18 -21.51 -3.76
CA VAL A 391 15.02 -20.27 -3.00
C VAL A 391 16.32 -19.84 -2.32
N LEU A 392 17.04 -20.77 -1.67
CA LEU A 392 18.32 -20.48 -1.02
C LEU A 392 19.35 -19.97 -2.04
N LEU A 393 19.43 -20.63 -3.19
CA LEU A 393 20.33 -20.28 -4.28
C LEU A 393 19.99 -18.91 -4.86
N GLY A 394 18.72 -18.65 -5.18
CA GLY A 394 18.29 -17.36 -5.72
C GLY A 394 18.66 -16.20 -4.78
N ARG A 395 18.53 -16.39 -3.46
CA ARG A 395 18.96 -15.40 -2.48
C ARG A 395 20.48 -15.21 -2.46
N LEU A 396 21.25 -16.31 -2.49
CA LEU A 396 22.71 -16.26 -2.46
C LEU A 396 23.26 -15.61 -3.74
N LEU A 397 22.74 -15.96 -4.91
CA LEU A 397 23.11 -15.38 -6.20
C LEU A 397 22.84 -13.87 -6.23
N THR A 398 21.64 -13.43 -5.84
CA THR A 398 21.34 -11.98 -5.79
C THR A 398 22.27 -11.24 -4.84
N GLU A 399 22.63 -11.84 -3.71
CA GLU A 399 23.52 -11.22 -2.74
C GLU A 399 24.96 -11.11 -3.28
N VAL A 400 25.50 -12.19 -3.85
CA VAL A 400 26.84 -12.21 -4.45
C VAL A 400 26.92 -11.28 -5.66
N ALA A 401 25.90 -11.28 -6.53
CA ALA A 401 25.84 -10.41 -7.70
C ALA A 401 25.92 -8.92 -7.32
N LYS A 402 25.22 -8.52 -6.25
CA LYS A 402 25.29 -7.15 -5.73
C LYS A 402 26.67 -6.79 -5.19
N VAL A 403 27.30 -7.70 -4.46
CA VAL A 403 28.61 -7.48 -3.82
C VAL A 403 29.73 -7.38 -4.85
N LEU A 404 29.68 -8.23 -5.88
CA LEU A 404 30.68 -8.29 -6.95
C LEU A 404 30.35 -7.41 -8.16
N ASN A 405 29.24 -6.66 -8.08
CA ASN A 405 28.72 -5.81 -9.16
C ASN A 405 28.57 -6.53 -10.52
N VAL A 406 28.03 -7.75 -10.49
CA VAL A 406 27.74 -8.54 -11.70
C VAL A 406 26.35 -8.21 -12.21
N GLU A 407 26.24 -7.87 -13.49
CA GLU A 407 24.96 -7.54 -14.12
C GLU A 407 23.96 -8.70 -14.03
N SER A 408 22.70 -8.37 -13.76
CA SER A 408 21.64 -9.37 -13.58
C SER A 408 21.51 -10.35 -14.75
N LYS A 409 21.85 -9.94 -15.98
CA LYS A 409 21.74 -10.79 -17.19
C LYS A 409 22.80 -11.91 -17.23
N ASN A 410 23.90 -11.74 -16.51
CA ASN A 410 25.04 -12.67 -16.43
C ASN A 410 24.94 -13.59 -15.20
N VAL A 411 23.77 -13.70 -14.58
CA VAL A 411 23.53 -14.54 -13.40
C VAL A 411 22.71 -15.75 -13.82
N HIS A 412 23.20 -16.95 -13.53
CA HIS A 412 22.61 -18.20 -13.99
C HIS A 412 22.41 -19.18 -12.82
N GLY A 413 21.22 -19.78 -12.75
CA GLY A 413 20.86 -20.79 -11.75
C GLY A 413 20.78 -22.19 -12.35
N TRP A 414 21.33 -23.18 -11.65
CA TRP A 414 21.43 -24.57 -12.10
C TRP A 414 20.81 -25.48 -11.05
N THR A 415 19.94 -26.38 -11.50
CA THR A 415 19.29 -27.42 -10.68
C THR A 415 19.21 -28.70 -11.48
N ASP A 416 19.34 -29.86 -10.83
CA ASP A 416 19.11 -31.17 -11.43
C ASP A 416 17.64 -31.61 -11.33
N SER A 417 16.86 -31.03 -10.42
CA SER A 417 15.41 -31.22 -10.38
C SER A 417 14.68 -30.64 -11.59
N THR A 418 14.20 -31.52 -12.46
CA THR A 418 13.27 -31.18 -13.54
C THR A 418 11.91 -30.72 -13.02
N VAL A 419 11.50 -31.14 -11.82
CA VAL A 419 10.24 -30.71 -11.17
C VAL A 419 10.31 -29.24 -10.78
N VAL A 420 11.44 -28.80 -10.21
CA VAL A 420 11.67 -27.38 -9.88
C VAL A 420 11.65 -26.54 -11.17
N LEU A 421 12.33 -26.98 -12.23
CA LEU A 421 12.28 -26.29 -13.52
C LEU A 421 10.85 -26.23 -14.09
N ALA A 422 10.04 -27.27 -13.89
CA ALA A 422 8.63 -27.29 -14.29
C ALA A 422 7.80 -26.26 -13.51
N TRP A 423 8.06 -26.13 -12.21
CA TRP A 423 7.40 -25.15 -11.37
C TRP A 423 7.79 -23.71 -11.69
N LEU A 424 9.04 -23.48 -12.08
CA LEU A 424 9.53 -22.17 -12.52
C LEU A 424 9.07 -21.80 -13.94
N SER A 425 8.69 -22.79 -14.77
CA SER A 425 8.26 -22.53 -16.15
C SER A 425 6.83 -22.00 -16.28
N LYS A 426 5.93 -22.32 -15.33
CA LYS A 426 4.55 -21.80 -15.30
C LYS A 426 4.41 -20.63 -14.32
N HIS A 427 3.39 -19.79 -14.54
CA HIS A 427 3.07 -18.68 -13.64
C HIS A 427 2.76 -19.17 -12.20
N PRO A 428 3.26 -18.50 -11.14
CA PRO A 428 3.08 -18.93 -9.74
C PRO A 428 1.65 -19.19 -9.28
N SER A 429 0.66 -18.53 -9.91
CA SER A 429 -0.77 -18.72 -9.59
C SER A 429 -1.32 -20.11 -9.92
N ASN A 430 -0.62 -20.88 -10.78
CA ASN A 430 -1.02 -22.24 -11.14
C ASN A 430 -0.75 -23.25 -10.02
N TRP A 431 0.08 -22.92 -9.04
CA TRP A 431 0.54 -23.87 -8.03
C TRP A 431 -0.12 -23.67 -6.66
N THR A 432 -0.13 -24.70 -5.82
CA THR A 432 -0.57 -24.58 -4.41
C THR A 432 0.20 -23.46 -3.69
N THR A 433 -0.37 -22.91 -2.62
CA THR A 433 0.17 -21.72 -1.94
C THR A 433 1.63 -21.87 -1.51
N PHE A 434 2.06 -23.07 -1.11
CA PHE A 434 3.46 -23.31 -0.77
C PHE A 434 4.35 -23.12 -2.01
N ILE A 435 4.10 -23.87 -3.09
CA ILE A 435 4.91 -23.80 -4.31
C ILE A 435 4.84 -22.41 -4.93
N GLY A 436 3.63 -21.85 -5.11
CA GLY A 436 3.42 -20.54 -5.72
C GLY A 436 4.15 -19.40 -5.00
N ASN A 437 4.19 -19.40 -3.66
CA ASN A 437 4.93 -18.37 -2.92
C ASN A 437 6.44 -18.48 -3.13
N ARG A 438 7.00 -19.69 -3.24
CA ARG A 438 8.46 -19.89 -3.41
C ARG A 438 8.89 -19.68 -4.86
N THR A 439 8.11 -20.14 -5.83
CA THR A 439 8.37 -19.82 -7.24
C THR A 439 8.27 -18.33 -7.49
N SER A 440 7.33 -17.61 -6.86
CA SER A 440 7.29 -16.15 -6.91
C SER A 440 8.53 -15.49 -6.28
N ASP A 441 9.05 -16.02 -5.16
CA ASP A 441 10.26 -15.51 -4.50
C ASP A 441 11.52 -15.70 -5.37
N ILE A 442 11.59 -16.82 -6.10
CA ILE A 442 12.67 -17.11 -7.05
C ILE A 442 12.55 -16.22 -8.28
N LEU A 443 11.39 -16.22 -8.94
CA LEU A 443 11.15 -15.50 -10.19
C LEU A 443 11.16 -13.97 -10.03
N SER A 444 11.04 -13.45 -8.81
CA SER A 444 11.28 -12.02 -8.53
C SER A 444 12.76 -11.62 -8.52
N LYS A 445 13.68 -12.59 -8.47
CA LYS A 445 15.13 -12.39 -8.35
C LYS A 445 15.89 -12.79 -9.60
N LEU A 446 15.53 -13.93 -10.19
CA LEU A 446 16.08 -14.43 -11.43
C LEU A 446 14.93 -14.77 -12.36
N ASP A 447 15.04 -14.34 -13.62
CA ASP A 447 14.06 -14.68 -14.63
C ASP A 447 14.04 -16.18 -14.88
N ASN A 448 12.88 -16.68 -15.30
CA ASN A 448 12.74 -18.08 -15.66
C ASN A 448 13.84 -18.48 -16.65
N THR A 449 14.15 -17.65 -17.66
CA THR A 449 15.17 -17.86 -18.73
C THR A 449 16.60 -18.08 -18.21
N GLN A 450 16.89 -17.73 -16.96
CA GLN A 450 18.22 -17.84 -16.36
C GLN A 450 18.44 -19.17 -15.62
N TRP A 451 17.40 -19.99 -15.49
CA TRP A 451 17.47 -21.32 -14.88
C TRP A 451 17.75 -22.41 -15.92
N ALA A 452 18.73 -23.26 -15.68
CA ALA A 452 19.09 -24.38 -16.57
C ALA A 452 19.21 -25.69 -15.79
N HIS A 453 19.18 -26.80 -16.54
CA HIS A 453 19.34 -28.13 -15.96
C HIS A 453 20.82 -28.50 -15.87
N VAL A 454 21.25 -29.07 -14.75
CA VAL A 454 22.57 -29.70 -14.59
C VAL A 454 22.39 -31.19 -14.28
N GLN A 455 23.25 -32.05 -14.80
CA GLN A 455 23.25 -33.46 -14.42
C GLN A 455 23.78 -33.61 -12.98
N THR A 456 23.18 -34.48 -12.16
CA THR A 456 23.56 -34.66 -10.75
C THR A 456 25.07 -34.93 -10.56
N GLN A 457 25.69 -35.73 -11.43
CA GLN A 457 27.14 -36.01 -11.39
C GLN A 457 28.03 -34.78 -11.63
N HIS A 458 27.48 -33.72 -12.24
CA HIS A 458 28.14 -32.45 -12.47
C HIS A 458 27.59 -31.36 -11.53
N ASN A 459 26.80 -31.70 -10.50
CA ASN A 459 26.23 -30.72 -9.59
C ASN A 459 27.13 -30.60 -8.34
N PRO A 460 27.95 -29.54 -8.19
CA PRO A 460 28.82 -29.40 -7.03
C PRO A 460 28.04 -29.25 -5.71
N ALA A 461 26.77 -28.81 -5.76
CA ALA A 461 25.96 -28.68 -4.56
C ALA A 461 25.61 -30.04 -3.92
N ASP A 462 25.67 -31.16 -4.66
CA ASP A 462 25.45 -32.52 -4.12
C ASP A 462 26.50 -32.88 -3.06
N VAL A 463 27.76 -32.47 -3.27
CA VAL A 463 28.86 -32.64 -2.30
C VAL A 463 28.51 -31.98 -0.96
N ALA A 464 27.93 -30.77 -1.01
CA ALA A 464 27.55 -30.02 0.18
C ALA A 464 26.21 -30.45 0.80
N SER A 465 25.29 -31.02 0.02
CA SER A 465 23.98 -31.47 0.52
C SER A 465 24.05 -32.83 1.21
N ARG A 466 25.01 -33.69 0.82
CA ARG A 466 25.29 -34.99 1.46
C ARG A 466 26.33 -34.88 2.57
N GLY A 467 27.30 -34.00 2.38
CA GLY A 467 28.48 -33.87 3.22
C GLY A 467 29.60 -34.81 2.79
N CYS A 468 30.84 -34.43 3.08
CA CYS A 468 32.04 -35.21 2.78
C CYS A 468 33.09 -35.07 3.90
N ALA A 469 34.05 -36.00 3.94
CA ALA A 469 35.17 -35.88 4.88
C ALA A 469 36.09 -34.71 4.46
N PRO A 470 36.77 -34.04 5.41
CA PRO A 470 37.75 -33.00 5.10
C PRO A 470 38.82 -33.38 4.08
N LEU A 471 39.34 -34.60 4.15
CA LEU A 471 40.35 -35.07 3.20
C LEU A 471 39.79 -35.20 1.76
N GLU A 472 38.56 -35.70 1.63
CA GLU A 472 37.87 -35.79 0.34
C GLU A 472 37.64 -34.39 -0.26
N LEU A 473 37.40 -33.37 0.57
CA LEU A 473 37.20 -32.00 0.12
C LEU A 473 38.46 -31.41 -0.54
N VAL A 474 39.64 -31.75 -0.02
CA VAL A 474 40.94 -31.26 -0.53
C VAL A 474 41.14 -31.68 -1.99
N GLU A 475 40.74 -32.90 -2.34
CA GLU A 475 40.91 -33.47 -3.69
C GLU A 475 39.71 -33.21 -4.61
N ASN A 476 38.63 -32.58 -4.10
CA ASN A 476 37.38 -32.42 -4.85
C ASN A 476 37.41 -31.22 -5.80
N SER A 477 37.92 -31.44 -7.01
CA SER A 477 37.95 -30.43 -8.07
C SER A 477 36.56 -29.90 -8.45
N LEU A 478 35.53 -30.74 -8.44
CA LEU A 478 34.15 -30.32 -8.74
C LEU A 478 33.66 -29.26 -7.74
N TRP A 479 33.95 -29.43 -6.44
CA TRP A 479 33.57 -28.46 -5.42
C TRP A 479 34.35 -27.14 -5.54
N LEU A 480 35.66 -27.19 -5.79
CA LEU A 480 36.52 -26.00 -5.79
C LEU A 480 36.37 -25.16 -7.07
N HIS A 481 36.30 -25.82 -8.23
CA HIS A 481 36.31 -25.16 -9.54
C HIS A 481 34.95 -25.20 -10.25
N GLY A 482 34.00 -25.97 -9.73
CA GLY A 482 32.73 -26.22 -10.39
C GLY A 482 32.86 -27.26 -11.50
N PRO A 483 31.81 -27.41 -12.32
CA PRO A 483 31.82 -28.36 -13.43
C PRO A 483 32.82 -27.95 -14.51
N TRP A 484 33.53 -28.94 -15.09
CA TRP A 484 34.56 -28.71 -16.11
C TRP A 484 34.06 -27.87 -17.30
N TRP A 485 32.80 -28.03 -17.69
CA TRP A 485 32.21 -27.31 -18.83
C TRP A 485 31.99 -25.81 -18.58
N LEU A 486 32.09 -25.31 -17.34
CA LEU A 486 32.11 -23.86 -17.08
C LEU A 486 33.39 -23.20 -17.61
N GLN A 487 34.46 -23.97 -17.83
CA GLN A 487 35.71 -23.47 -18.40
C GLN A 487 35.66 -23.42 -19.94
N ASN A 488 34.61 -23.93 -20.57
CA ASN A 488 34.41 -23.82 -22.01
C ASN A 488 34.03 -22.40 -22.40
N TYR A 489 34.42 -21.97 -23.61
CA TYR A 489 34.07 -20.64 -24.14
C TYR A 489 32.56 -20.44 -24.27
N TYR A 490 31.86 -21.46 -24.79
CA TYR A 490 30.41 -21.49 -24.90
C TYR A 490 29.81 -22.45 -23.87
N ILE A 491 28.80 -21.98 -23.15
CA ILE A 491 28.03 -22.78 -22.20
C ILE A 491 26.68 -23.10 -22.84
N GLU A 492 26.33 -24.39 -22.89
CA GLU A 492 24.99 -24.81 -23.31
C GLU A 492 24.01 -24.69 -22.14
N TYR A 493 23.11 -23.71 -22.22
CA TYR A 493 22.02 -23.53 -21.26
C TYR A 493 20.86 -24.49 -21.54
N ALA A 494 21.12 -25.78 -21.40
CA ALA A 494 20.17 -26.82 -21.73
C ALA A 494 18.94 -26.79 -20.82
N ARG A 495 17.76 -26.90 -21.45
CA ARG A 495 16.48 -27.23 -20.81
C ARG A 495 15.90 -28.46 -21.47
N PRO A 496 15.33 -29.40 -20.70
CA PRO A 496 14.54 -30.46 -21.30
C PRO A 496 13.43 -29.87 -22.21
N LYS A 497 13.20 -30.45 -23.39
CA LYS A 497 12.28 -29.90 -24.41
C LYS A 497 10.82 -29.88 -23.95
N SER A 498 10.43 -30.73 -23.00
CA SER A 498 9.09 -30.84 -22.44
C SER A 498 9.15 -30.93 -20.92
N ILE A 499 9.18 -29.78 -20.25
CA ILE A 499 9.13 -29.71 -18.78
C ILE A 499 7.70 -29.38 -18.36
N SER A 500 6.95 -30.41 -17.96
CA SER A 500 5.61 -30.24 -17.39
C SER A 500 5.43 -31.15 -16.18
N THR A 501 4.88 -30.60 -15.11
CA THR A 501 4.42 -31.37 -13.95
C THR A 501 3.02 -30.90 -13.56
N ASP A 502 2.22 -31.85 -13.08
CA ASP A 502 0.93 -31.67 -12.43
C ASP A 502 1.03 -31.75 -10.90
N LEU A 503 2.21 -32.10 -10.36
CA LEU A 503 2.48 -32.12 -8.93
C LEU A 503 2.22 -30.75 -8.33
N GLU A 504 1.31 -30.68 -7.35
CA GLU A 504 0.91 -29.46 -6.66
C GLU A 504 0.29 -28.39 -7.58
N GLU A 505 -0.16 -28.77 -8.77
CA GLU A 505 -0.96 -27.90 -9.64
C GLU A 505 -2.34 -27.68 -9.01
N ARG A 506 -2.81 -26.43 -8.99
CA ARG A 506 -4.15 -26.11 -8.51
C ARG A 506 -5.17 -26.70 -9.47
N THR A 507 -5.85 -27.75 -9.03
CA THR A 507 -7.00 -28.29 -9.76
C THR A 507 -8.11 -27.25 -9.79
N ILE A 508 -8.39 -26.68 -10.95
CA ILE A 508 -9.62 -25.92 -11.20
C ILE A 508 -10.74 -26.95 -11.25
N LYS A 509 -11.42 -27.18 -10.13
CA LYS A 509 -12.59 -28.08 -10.09
C LYS A 509 -13.74 -27.43 -10.85
N THR A 510 -13.93 -27.85 -12.09
CA THR A 510 -15.11 -27.52 -12.88
C THR A 510 -16.24 -28.49 -12.51
N TYR A 511 -17.29 -27.98 -11.87
CA TYR A 511 -18.47 -28.79 -11.55
C TYR A 511 -19.41 -28.80 -12.76
N LEU A 512 -19.52 -29.94 -13.44
CA LEU A 512 -20.55 -30.17 -14.45
C LEU A 512 -21.82 -30.65 -13.75
N VAL A 513 -22.79 -29.74 -13.56
CA VAL A 513 -24.13 -30.11 -13.09
C VAL A 513 -24.94 -30.59 -14.29
N LYS A 514 -25.17 -31.90 -14.38
CA LYS A 514 -26.10 -32.51 -15.35
C LYS A 514 -27.48 -32.55 -14.70
N ASP A 515 -28.20 -31.44 -14.78
CA ASP A 515 -29.57 -31.38 -14.24
C ASP A 515 -30.53 -32.06 -15.22
N THR A 516 -31.35 -32.96 -14.70
CA THR A 516 -32.44 -33.59 -15.47
C THR A 516 -33.54 -32.54 -15.62
N ALA A 517 -34.00 -32.34 -16.85
CA ALA A 517 -34.84 -31.21 -17.23
C ALA A 517 -36.10 -31.05 -16.36
N ILE A 518 -36.05 -30.13 -15.41
CA ILE A 518 -37.21 -29.31 -15.07
C ILE A 518 -37.20 -28.19 -16.11
N ASP A 519 -38.31 -27.99 -16.83
CA ASP A 519 -38.52 -26.93 -17.81
C ASP A 519 -38.62 -25.56 -17.11
N VAL A 520 -37.60 -25.24 -16.30
CA VAL A 520 -37.47 -23.99 -15.57
C VAL A 520 -37.22 -22.90 -16.61
N PRO A 521 -38.12 -21.91 -16.72
CA PRO A 521 -37.93 -20.82 -17.64
C PRO A 521 -36.57 -20.15 -17.44
N ILE A 522 -35.92 -19.79 -18.56
CA ILE A 522 -34.56 -19.24 -18.51
C ILE A 522 -34.44 -18.02 -17.60
N TRP A 523 -35.51 -17.23 -17.46
CA TRP A 523 -35.55 -16.05 -16.59
C TRP A 523 -35.40 -16.35 -15.10
N ASP A 524 -35.65 -17.57 -14.63
CA ASP A 524 -35.45 -17.91 -13.22
C ASP A 524 -33.98 -18.08 -12.83
N ARG A 525 -33.09 -18.20 -13.82
CA ARG A 525 -31.64 -18.29 -13.62
C ARG A 525 -30.96 -16.91 -13.54
N PHE A 526 -31.72 -15.82 -13.73
CA PHE A 526 -31.16 -14.47 -13.79
C PHE A 526 -31.81 -13.54 -12.77
N SER A 527 -31.00 -12.64 -12.20
CA SER A 527 -31.42 -11.58 -11.29
C SER A 527 -31.47 -10.19 -11.95
N SER A 528 -31.21 -10.12 -13.26
CA SER A 528 -31.22 -8.89 -14.06
C SER A 528 -31.69 -9.17 -15.47
N ILE A 529 -32.73 -8.46 -15.91
CA ILE A 529 -33.28 -8.58 -17.26
C ILE A 529 -32.24 -8.23 -18.34
N GLN A 530 -31.39 -7.22 -18.09
CA GLN A 530 -30.39 -6.78 -19.05
C GLN A 530 -29.31 -7.85 -19.27
N ARG A 531 -28.90 -8.52 -18.20
CA ARG A 531 -27.94 -9.64 -18.29
C ARG A 531 -28.55 -10.81 -19.04
N MET A 532 -29.81 -11.14 -18.74
CA MET A 532 -30.53 -12.22 -19.40
C MET A 532 -30.66 -11.98 -20.92
N ILE A 533 -31.14 -10.81 -21.33
CA ILE A 533 -31.33 -10.46 -22.76
C ILE A 533 -29.99 -10.53 -23.50
N ARG A 534 -28.89 -10.03 -22.92
CA ARG A 534 -27.56 -10.11 -23.54
C ARG A 534 -27.06 -11.55 -23.69
N VAL A 535 -27.26 -12.39 -22.67
CA VAL A 535 -26.87 -13.81 -22.73
C VAL A 535 -27.70 -14.54 -23.79
N LEU A 536 -29.02 -14.32 -23.82
CA LEU A 536 -29.91 -14.89 -24.83
C LEU A 536 -29.54 -14.43 -26.25
N ALA A 537 -29.20 -13.15 -26.43
CA ALA A 537 -28.75 -12.60 -27.71
C ALA A 537 -27.43 -13.26 -28.17
N PHE A 538 -26.47 -13.48 -27.26
CA PHE A 538 -25.24 -14.22 -27.59
C PHE A 538 -25.49 -15.69 -27.90
N CYS A 539 -26.36 -16.38 -27.15
CA CYS A 539 -26.74 -17.76 -27.44
C CYS A 539 -27.40 -17.88 -28.82
N ARG A 540 -28.31 -16.94 -29.15
CA ARG A 540 -28.93 -16.89 -30.49
C ARG A 540 -27.93 -16.56 -31.58
N ARG A 541 -27.00 -15.64 -31.35
CA ARG A 541 -25.91 -15.33 -32.29
C ARG A 541 -25.08 -16.58 -32.55
N PHE A 542 -24.73 -17.34 -31.51
CA PHE A 542 -24.01 -18.61 -31.64
C PHE A 542 -24.81 -19.66 -32.42
N LEU A 543 -26.12 -19.80 -32.17
CA LEU A 543 -26.97 -20.72 -32.95
C LEU A 543 -27.08 -20.29 -34.41
N LYS A 544 -27.27 -19.00 -34.71
CA LYS A 544 -27.25 -18.44 -36.08
C LYS A 544 -25.91 -18.68 -36.78
N ILE A 545 -24.78 -18.58 -36.06
CA ILE A 545 -23.44 -18.93 -36.58
C ILE A 545 -23.33 -20.42 -36.91
N LYS A 546 -24.01 -21.29 -36.14
CA LYS A 546 -23.99 -22.74 -36.32
C LYS A 546 -24.90 -23.21 -37.47
N GLU A 547 -26.03 -22.53 -37.68
CA GLU A 547 -26.99 -22.83 -38.76
C GLU A 547 -26.54 -22.30 -40.13
N VAL A 548 -25.92 -21.11 -40.16
CA VAL A 548 -25.37 -20.52 -41.39
C VAL A 548 -23.93 -21.01 -41.53
N ASN A 549 -23.76 -22.19 -42.14
CA ASN A 549 -22.45 -22.77 -42.45
C ASN A 549 -21.51 -21.68 -42.99
N GLN A 550 -20.35 -21.56 -42.34
CA GLN A 550 -19.34 -20.51 -42.49
C GLN A 550 -19.21 -19.97 -43.93
N LYS A 551 -19.39 -18.65 -44.12
CA LYS A 551 -18.44 -17.77 -44.86
C LYS A 551 -18.89 -16.32 -45.13
N LEU A 552 -20.13 -15.88 -44.87
CA LEU A 552 -20.59 -14.58 -45.43
C LEU A 552 -21.10 -13.49 -44.45
N HIS A 553 -21.16 -13.71 -43.14
CA HIS A 553 -21.54 -12.64 -42.19
C HIS A 553 -20.41 -12.27 -41.22
N LYS A 554 -19.84 -11.07 -41.40
CA LYS A 554 -19.07 -10.37 -40.37
C LYS A 554 -20.04 -9.93 -39.27
N PHE A 555 -20.12 -10.68 -38.18
CA PHE A 555 -20.82 -10.19 -36.99
C PHE A 555 -20.00 -9.07 -36.34
N GLU A 556 -20.66 -7.98 -35.95
CA GLU A 556 -20.00 -6.90 -35.22
C GLU A 556 -19.54 -7.37 -33.82
N SER A 557 -18.47 -6.77 -33.30
CA SER A 557 -17.88 -7.12 -32.00
C SER A 557 -18.80 -6.86 -30.81
N TYR A 558 -19.86 -6.05 -31.01
CA TYR A 558 -20.88 -5.76 -30.02
C TYR A 558 -22.26 -6.33 -30.42
N LEU A 559 -23.14 -6.51 -29.42
CA LEU A 559 -24.54 -6.87 -29.65
C LEU A 559 -25.29 -5.67 -30.21
N THR A 560 -25.97 -5.86 -31.34
CA THR A 560 -26.80 -4.82 -31.97
C THR A 560 -28.12 -4.64 -31.21
N SER A 561 -28.75 -3.46 -31.36
CA SER A 561 -30.07 -3.20 -30.79
C SER A 561 -31.14 -4.17 -31.32
N VAL A 562 -31.01 -4.61 -32.57
CA VAL A 562 -31.88 -5.60 -33.20
C VAL A 562 -31.80 -6.95 -32.49
N GLU A 563 -30.59 -7.46 -32.23
CA GLU A 563 -30.41 -8.75 -31.53
C GLU A 563 -30.92 -8.71 -30.09
N LEU A 564 -30.76 -7.57 -29.40
CA LEU A 564 -31.29 -7.37 -28.06
C LEU A 564 -32.82 -7.31 -28.06
N ASN A 565 -33.43 -6.65 -29.05
CA ASN A 565 -34.88 -6.59 -29.19
C ASN A 565 -35.46 -7.96 -29.59
N GLU A 566 -34.83 -8.72 -30.47
CA GLU A 566 -35.23 -10.10 -30.80
C GLU A 566 -35.24 -11.00 -29.55
N ALA A 567 -34.20 -10.92 -28.73
CA ALA A 567 -34.11 -11.71 -27.50
C ALA A 567 -35.17 -11.30 -26.47
N LEU A 568 -35.51 -10.00 -26.39
CA LEU A 568 -36.61 -9.51 -25.55
C LEU A 568 -37.97 -9.98 -26.07
N ASP A 569 -38.24 -9.86 -27.36
CA ASP A 569 -39.52 -10.24 -27.98
C ASP A 569 -39.79 -11.75 -27.83
N LEU A 570 -38.77 -12.59 -27.94
CA LEU A 570 -38.91 -14.04 -27.68
C LEU A 570 -39.22 -14.36 -26.22
N SER A 571 -38.56 -13.66 -25.30
CA SER A 571 -38.82 -13.83 -23.86
C SER A 571 -40.24 -13.38 -23.51
N LEU A 572 -40.73 -12.32 -24.15
CA LEU A 572 -42.11 -11.85 -24.03
C LEU A 572 -43.10 -12.89 -24.55
N LYS A 573 -42.90 -13.43 -25.76
CA LYS A 573 -43.76 -14.48 -26.33
C LYS A 573 -43.83 -15.70 -25.44
N GLU A 574 -42.69 -16.18 -24.96
CA GLU A 574 -42.65 -17.40 -24.14
C GLU A 574 -43.29 -17.17 -22.76
N CYS A 575 -43.12 -15.98 -22.17
CA CYS A 575 -43.81 -15.59 -20.94
C CYS A 575 -45.33 -15.53 -21.14
N GLN A 576 -45.79 -14.92 -22.23
CA GLN A 576 -47.21 -14.85 -22.57
C GLN A 576 -47.78 -16.25 -22.86
N ARG A 577 -47.07 -17.09 -23.62
CA ARG A 577 -47.48 -18.46 -23.94
C ARG A 577 -47.62 -19.35 -22.70
N ARG A 578 -46.71 -19.22 -21.73
CA ARG A 578 -46.70 -20.05 -20.51
C ARG A 578 -47.74 -19.61 -19.48
N GLU A 579 -48.04 -18.33 -19.39
CA GLU A 579 -48.78 -17.75 -18.25
C GLU A 579 -50.05 -16.96 -18.61
N LEU A 580 -50.33 -16.71 -19.90
CA LEU A 580 -51.56 -16.06 -20.36
C LEU A 580 -52.36 -16.99 -21.27
N GLU A 581 -53.48 -17.49 -20.76
CA GLU A 581 -54.49 -18.18 -21.56
C GLU A 581 -55.49 -17.18 -22.14
N MET A 582 -55.73 -17.22 -23.46
CA MET A 582 -56.60 -16.24 -24.15
C MET A 582 -58.07 -16.30 -23.71
N GLU A 583 -58.50 -17.36 -23.02
CA GLU A 583 -59.86 -17.50 -22.48
C GLU A 583 -60.08 -16.75 -21.15
N ASN A 584 -59.05 -16.12 -20.59
CA ASN A 584 -59.13 -15.43 -19.31
C ASN A 584 -60.07 -14.20 -19.36
N THR A 585 -61.08 -14.18 -18.47
CA THR A 585 -62.12 -13.15 -18.39
C THR A 585 -61.59 -11.73 -18.14
N GLN A 586 -60.38 -11.58 -17.59
CA GLN A 586 -59.72 -10.28 -17.42
C GLN A 586 -59.11 -9.72 -18.71
N LEU A 587 -58.68 -10.59 -19.64
CA LEU A 587 -58.14 -10.20 -20.94
C LEU A 587 -59.24 -9.72 -21.90
N LYS A 588 -60.45 -10.33 -21.82
CA LYS A 588 -61.64 -9.91 -22.57
C LYS A 588 -62.06 -8.45 -22.30
N ARG A 589 -61.77 -7.91 -21.11
CA ARG A 589 -62.08 -6.50 -20.75
C ARG A 589 -61.10 -5.47 -21.33
N LEU A 590 -59.94 -5.92 -21.83
CA LEU A 590 -58.86 -5.07 -22.32
C LEU A 590 -58.80 -5.00 -23.86
N ASN A 591 -59.80 -5.56 -24.55
CA ASN A 591 -59.85 -5.69 -26.02
C ASN A 591 -58.48 -6.10 -26.59
N CYS A 592 -57.91 -7.18 -26.06
CA CYS A 592 -56.57 -7.61 -26.44
C CYS A 592 -56.54 -8.19 -27.85
N TYR A 593 -55.47 -7.91 -28.58
CA TYR A 593 -55.16 -8.53 -29.87
C TYR A 593 -53.69 -8.92 -29.92
N GLN A 594 -53.35 -9.81 -30.83
CA GLN A 594 -51.97 -10.21 -31.08
C GLN A 594 -51.42 -9.36 -32.23
N ASP A 595 -50.27 -8.71 -32.03
CA ASP A 595 -49.62 -7.90 -33.07
C ASP A 595 -48.95 -8.77 -34.13
N ASP A 596 -48.47 -8.16 -35.22
CA ASP A 596 -47.79 -8.86 -36.33
C ASP A 596 -46.52 -9.60 -35.89
N ARG A 597 -45.98 -9.25 -34.72
CA ARG A 597 -44.85 -9.93 -34.11
C ARG A 597 -45.28 -11.09 -33.25
N GLY A 598 -46.56 -11.37 -33.06
CA GLY A 598 -47.06 -12.47 -32.23
C GLY A 598 -47.13 -12.15 -30.74
N ILE A 599 -47.06 -10.88 -30.33
CA ILE A 599 -47.12 -10.44 -28.93
C ILE A 599 -48.53 -9.94 -28.61
N ILE A 600 -49.07 -10.34 -27.46
CA ILE A 600 -50.40 -9.93 -27.00
C ILE A 600 -50.33 -8.50 -26.43
N ARG A 601 -51.14 -7.58 -26.98
CA ARG A 601 -51.23 -6.16 -26.60
C ARG A 601 -52.65 -5.77 -26.23
N ALA A 602 -52.79 -4.73 -25.39
CA ALA A 602 -54.08 -4.15 -25.04
C ALA A 602 -54.48 -3.07 -26.07
N GLN A 603 -55.76 -3.01 -26.45
CA GLN A 603 -56.27 -2.01 -27.39
C GLN A 603 -57.10 -0.95 -26.64
N GLY A 604 -56.77 0.32 -26.85
CA GLY A 604 -57.44 1.46 -26.22
C GLY A 604 -58.14 2.40 -27.22
N ARG A 605 -58.82 3.43 -26.69
CA ARG A 605 -59.51 4.47 -27.49
C ARG A 605 -58.57 5.55 -28.05
N ILE A 606 -57.28 5.48 -27.74
CA ILE A 606 -56.26 6.51 -28.06
C ILE A 606 -55.39 6.15 -29.28
N ASN A 607 -55.84 5.22 -30.14
CA ASN A 607 -55.07 4.79 -31.32
C ASN A 607 -54.76 5.93 -32.31
N LYS A 608 -55.56 7.01 -32.31
CA LYS A 608 -55.35 8.21 -33.16
C LYS A 608 -54.49 9.30 -32.51
N ALA A 609 -54.02 9.11 -31.27
CA ALA A 609 -53.18 10.10 -30.58
C ALA A 609 -51.75 10.11 -31.14
N HIS A 610 -51.07 11.27 -31.11
CA HIS A 610 -49.67 11.41 -31.53
C HIS A 610 -48.71 10.91 -30.43
N LEU A 611 -48.81 9.62 -30.09
CA LEU A 611 -48.00 8.94 -29.09
C LEU A 611 -47.29 7.72 -29.70
N PRO A 612 -46.20 7.21 -29.08
CA PRO A 612 -45.55 5.96 -29.51
C PRO A 612 -46.51 4.76 -29.46
N ASP A 613 -46.36 3.81 -30.39
CA ASP A 613 -47.24 2.65 -30.51
C ASP A 613 -47.24 1.77 -29.26
N ASP A 614 -46.08 1.59 -28.61
CA ASP A 614 -45.95 0.87 -27.34
C ASP A 614 -46.75 1.51 -26.19
N THR A 615 -47.06 2.81 -26.27
CA THR A 615 -47.87 3.53 -25.28
C THR A 615 -49.35 3.52 -25.65
N LYS A 616 -49.68 3.59 -26.94
CA LYS A 616 -51.07 3.48 -27.44
C LYS A 616 -51.61 2.06 -27.24
N GLN A 617 -50.76 1.06 -27.41
CA GLN A 617 -51.08 -0.37 -27.42
C GLN A 617 -50.06 -1.14 -26.57
N PRO A 618 -50.12 -1.03 -25.23
CA PRO A 618 -49.11 -1.59 -24.33
C PRO A 618 -49.13 -3.12 -24.31
N ILE A 619 -47.95 -3.71 -24.11
CA ILE A 619 -47.74 -5.17 -24.08
C ILE A 619 -48.29 -5.75 -22.77
N ILE A 620 -49.15 -6.78 -22.85
CA ILE A 620 -49.76 -7.37 -21.66
C ILE A 620 -48.79 -8.33 -20.98
N LEU A 621 -48.65 -8.23 -19.65
CA LEU A 621 -47.80 -9.11 -18.86
C LEU A 621 -48.53 -9.71 -17.64
N PRO A 622 -48.30 -10.99 -17.33
CA PRO A 622 -48.80 -11.64 -16.12
C PRO A 622 -48.07 -11.11 -14.89
N ASN A 623 -48.72 -11.16 -13.74
CA ASN A 623 -48.18 -10.60 -12.49
C ASN A 623 -47.47 -11.61 -11.59
N LYS A 624 -47.60 -12.89 -11.91
CA LYS A 624 -46.99 -14.01 -11.19
C LYS A 624 -45.64 -14.42 -11.79
N SER A 625 -45.38 -14.12 -13.06
CA SER A 625 -44.10 -14.43 -13.70
C SER A 625 -42.91 -13.77 -13.03
N ASN A 626 -41.85 -14.55 -12.85
CA ASN A 626 -40.56 -14.00 -12.44
C ASN A 626 -39.93 -13.13 -13.55
N PHE A 627 -40.23 -13.39 -14.82
CA PHE A 627 -39.86 -12.49 -15.91
C PHE A 627 -40.44 -11.08 -15.70
N THR A 628 -41.70 -10.98 -15.29
CA THR A 628 -42.33 -9.70 -14.95
C THR A 628 -41.68 -9.05 -13.72
N ASN A 629 -41.26 -9.84 -12.72
CA ASN A 629 -40.50 -9.30 -11.58
C ASN A 629 -39.16 -8.70 -12.03
N LEU A 630 -38.46 -9.32 -12.97
CA LEU A 630 -37.21 -8.78 -13.54
C LEU A 630 -37.45 -7.47 -14.31
N ILE A 631 -38.57 -7.35 -15.02
CA ILE A 631 -38.98 -6.09 -15.67
C ILE A 631 -39.31 -5.02 -14.62
N VAL A 632 -40.00 -5.38 -13.54
CA VAL A 632 -40.31 -4.46 -12.43
C VAL A 632 -39.04 -4.04 -11.69
N ASP A 633 -38.05 -4.93 -11.53
CA ASP A 633 -36.76 -4.62 -10.93
C ASP A 633 -35.88 -3.73 -11.81
N ASP A 634 -35.88 -3.97 -13.13
CA ASP A 634 -35.23 -3.08 -14.09
C ASP A 634 -35.91 -1.70 -14.11
N ALA A 635 -37.24 -1.65 -14.08
CA ALA A 635 -37.97 -0.41 -13.88
C ALA A 635 -37.63 0.24 -12.54
N HIS A 636 -37.50 -0.52 -11.45
CA HIS A 636 -37.09 -0.02 -10.14
C HIS A 636 -35.68 0.62 -10.19
N LYS A 637 -34.73 -0.01 -10.87
CA LYS A 637 -33.35 0.48 -11.02
C LYS A 637 -33.23 1.64 -12.02
N ARG A 638 -33.97 1.60 -13.13
CA ARG A 638 -34.02 2.69 -14.14
C ARG A 638 -34.73 3.93 -13.62
N THR A 639 -35.73 3.75 -12.76
CA THR A 639 -36.34 4.83 -11.97
C THR A 639 -35.58 5.11 -10.66
N LEU A 640 -34.41 4.49 -10.48
CA LEU A 640 -33.46 4.73 -9.39
C LEU A 640 -34.09 4.65 -8.00
N HIS A 641 -34.77 3.53 -7.76
CA HIS A 641 -35.56 3.22 -6.56
C HIS A 641 -36.78 4.12 -6.38
N GLY A 642 -37.35 4.60 -7.49
CA GLY A 642 -38.54 5.44 -7.53
C GLY A 642 -39.73 4.87 -6.75
N GLY A 643 -40.54 5.78 -6.19
CA GLY A 643 -41.74 5.38 -5.45
C GLY A 643 -42.74 4.62 -6.32
N PRO A 644 -43.72 3.91 -5.73
CA PRO A 644 -44.61 3.03 -6.48
C PRO A 644 -45.37 3.70 -7.63
N LEU A 645 -45.69 4.99 -7.53
CA LEU A 645 -46.39 5.74 -8.58
C LEU A 645 -45.50 6.01 -9.80
N LEU A 646 -44.22 6.37 -9.58
CA LEU A 646 -43.26 6.63 -10.65
C LEU A 646 -42.95 5.35 -11.44
N MET A 647 -42.72 4.25 -10.71
CA MET A 647 -42.52 2.94 -11.32
C MET A 647 -43.73 2.48 -12.14
N LEU A 648 -44.96 2.73 -11.65
CA LEU A 648 -46.18 2.41 -12.39
C LEU A 648 -46.32 3.21 -13.68
N ASN A 649 -46.02 4.50 -13.65
CA ASN A 649 -46.08 5.35 -14.86
C ASN A 649 -45.00 4.95 -15.86
N PHE A 650 -43.78 4.68 -15.40
CA PHE A 650 -42.69 4.19 -16.25
C PHE A 650 -43.05 2.87 -16.92
N LEU A 651 -43.57 1.89 -16.16
CA LEU A 651 -43.99 0.60 -16.70
C LEU A 651 -45.12 0.74 -17.73
N ARG A 652 -46.10 1.62 -17.49
CA ARG A 652 -47.25 1.85 -18.37
C ARG A 652 -46.91 2.48 -19.72
N THR A 653 -45.73 3.08 -19.87
CA THR A 653 -45.28 3.58 -21.19
C THR A 653 -45.12 2.47 -22.23
N LYS A 654 -44.92 1.22 -21.78
CA LYS A 654 -44.61 0.08 -22.64
C LYS A 654 -45.35 -1.22 -22.27
N TYR A 655 -45.68 -1.42 -20.99
CA TYR A 655 -46.23 -2.66 -20.46
C TYR A 655 -47.52 -2.43 -19.67
N TRP A 656 -48.52 -3.28 -19.91
CA TRP A 656 -49.73 -3.41 -19.12
C TRP A 656 -49.65 -4.66 -18.24
N ILE A 657 -49.10 -4.52 -17.03
CA ILE A 657 -48.98 -5.62 -16.07
C ILE A 657 -50.29 -5.76 -15.27
N ILE A 658 -50.88 -6.96 -15.28
CA ILE A 658 -52.09 -7.26 -14.50
C ILE A 658 -51.80 -7.01 -13.02
N GLY A 659 -52.61 -6.23 -12.29
CA GLY A 659 -52.34 -5.96 -10.87
C GLY A 659 -50.99 -5.26 -10.55
N ALA A 660 -50.43 -4.46 -11.48
CA ALA A 660 -49.13 -3.80 -11.34
C ALA A 660 -48.92 -3.07 -9.98
N LYS A 661 -49.98 -2.46 -9.42
CA LYS A 661 -49.90 -1.64 -8.20
C LYS A 661 -49.45 -2.43 -6.97
N SER A 662 -49.96 -3.64 -6.77
CA SER A 662 -49.54 -4.49 -5.66
C SER A 662 -48.13 -5.02 -5.87
N LEU A 663 -47.79 -5.39 -7.12
CA LEU A 663 -46.49 -5.93 -7.48
C LEU A 663 -45.37 -4.92 -7.23
N VAL A 664 -45.53 -3.70 -7.72
CA VAL A 664 -44.58 -2.60 -7.54
C VAL A 664 -44.43 -2.23 -6.05
N LYS A 665 -45.53 -2.10 -5.30
CA LYS A 665 -45.46 -1.83 -3.85
C LYS A 665 -44.67 -2.91 -3.12
N ARG A 666 -44.94 -4.18 -3.41
CA ARG A 666 -44.23 -5.32 -2.81
C ARG A 666 -42.73 -5.30 -3.13
N HIS A 667 -42.36 -4.97 -4.37
CA HIS A 667 -40.95 -4.87 -4.79
C HIS A 667 -40.21 -3.76 -4.02
N VAL A 668 -40.80 -2.58 -3.93
CA VAL A 668 -40.22 -1.43 -3.20
C VAL A 668 -40.04 -1.73 -1.71
N HIS A 669 -41.02 -2.39 -1.06
CA HIS A 669 -40.94 -2.72 0.37
C HIS A 669 -39.90 -3.81 0.69
N LYS A 670 -39.52 -4.66 -0.28
CA LYS A 670 -38.46 -5.67 -0.10
C LYS A 670 -37.06 -5.12 -0.40
N CYS A 671 -36.96 -3.94 -1.00
CA CYS A 671 -35.68 -3.39 -1.39
C CYS A 671 -34.92 -2.83 -0.17
N VAL A 672 -33.76 -3.43 0.15
CA VAL A 672 -32.88 -3.00 1.25
C VAL A 672 -32.48 -1.53 1.11
N THR A 673 -32.22 -1.06 -0.11
CA THR A 673 -31.89 0.35 -0.39
C THR A 673 -33.07 1.25 -0.01
N CYS A 674 -34.28 0.95 -0.47
CA CYS A 674 -35.49 1.71 -0.11
C CYS A 674 -35.76 1.72 1.39
N ILE A 675 -35.55 0.58 2.07
CA ILE A 675 -35.74 0.48 3.54
C ILE A 675 -34.72 1.35 4.29
N ARG A 676 -33.44 1.30 3.91
CA ARG A 676 -32.35 2.06 4.57
C ARG A 676 -32.52 3.57 4.45
N TYR A 677 -33.00 4.06 3.31
CA TYR A 677 -33.20 5.50 3.09
C TYR A 677 -34.49 6.06 3.68
N ASN A 678 -35.48 5.20 3.98
CA ASN A 678 -36.75 5.64 4.61
C ASN A 678 -36.65 5.74 6.14
N ALA A 679 -35.53 5.36 6.76
CA ALA A 679 -35.30 5.44 8.20
C ALA A 679 -34.78 6.84 8.60
N SER A 680 -35.68 7.77 8.92
CA SER A 680 -35.35 9.11 9.45
C SER A 680 -35.94 9.37 10.85
N THR A 681 -35.26 10.24 11.63
CA THR A 681 -35.54 10.66 13.01
C THR A 681 -36.82 11.52 13.13
N LYS A 682 -37.56 11.38 14.25
CA LYS A 682 -38.91 11.96 14.48
C LYS A 682 -38.86 13.32 15.22
N ASN A 683 -39.46 14.39 14.67
CA ASN A 683 -39.51 15.78 15.23
C ASN A 683 -40.95 16.44 15.23
N GLN A 684 -41.15 17.56 15.95
CA GLN A 684 -42.43 18.31 16.29
C GLN A 684 -42.76 19.59 15.43
N LEU A 685 -43.87 20.32 15.70
CA LEU A 685 -44.68 21.28 14.85
C LEU A 685 -44.28 22.81 14.77
N MET A 686 -44.67 23.56 13.70
CA MET A 686 -44.39 25.03 13.44
C MET A 686 -45.55 25.86 12.77
N GLY A 687 -45.49 27.24 12.77
CA GLY A 687 -46.55 28.27 12.47
C GLY A 687 -46.62 29.02 11.08
N GLN A 688 -47.37 30.16 10.94
CA GLN A 688 -47.92 30.80 9.69
C GLN A 688 -47.05 31.87 8.92
N LEU A 689 -47.38 32.21 7.64
CA LEU A 689 -46.54 32.93 6.62
C LEU A 689 -47.01 34.37 6.19
N PRO A 690 -46.13 35.28 5.66
CA PRO A 690 -46.43 36.71 5.32
C PRO A 690 -47.05 37.00 3.91
N SER A 691 -47.66 38.19 3.74
CA SER A 691 -48.49 38.62 2.59
C SER A 691 -47.79 38.75 1.24
N ALA A 692 -46.51 39.15 1.20
CA ALA A 692 -45.74 39.26 -0.04
C ALA A 692 -45.54 37.92 -0.79
N ARG A 693 -45.83 36.78 -0.13
CA ARG A 693 -45.80 35.43 -0.75
C ARG A 693 -47.10 35.03 -1.44
N VAL A 694 -48.13 35.88 -1.42
CA VAL A 694 -49.50 35.49 -1.77
C VAL A 694 -50.07 36.27 -2.97
N MET A 695 -49.42 37.37 -3.40
CA MET A 695 -49.85 38.16 -4.57
C MET A 695 -49.04 37.83 -5.84
N PRO A 696 -49.68 37.59 -7.00
CA PRO A 696 -49.00 37.29 -8.25
C PRO A 696 -48.33 38.53 -8.88
N ALA A 697 -47.06 38.43 -9.28
CA ALA A 697 -46.30 39.48 -9.95
C ALA A 697 -45.25 38.90 -10.92
N ARG A 698 -44.60 39.76 -11.74
CA ARG A 698 -43.54 39.35 -12.68
C ARG A 698 -42.37 38.67 -11.95
N ALA A 699 -41.80 37.63 -12.55
CA ALA A 699 -40.65 36.92 -11.97
C ALA A 699 -39.49 37.88 -11.67
N PHE A 700 -38.88 37.70 -10.51
CA PHE A 700 -37.82 38.52 -9.90
C PHE A 700 -38.19 39.98 -9.59
N LEU A 701 -39.42 40.46 -9.82
CA LEU A 701 -39.82 41.82 -9.43
C LEU A 701 -39.66 42.05 -7.92
N ASN A 702 -40.02 41.04 -7.13
CA ASN A 702 -39.77 40.95 -5.69
C ASN A 702 -38.76 39.82 -5.42
N SER A 703 -37.55 40.15 -4.96
CA SER A 703 -36.43 39.20 -4.86
C SER A 703 -35.71 39.21 -3.51
N GLY A 704 -35.37 38.03 -2.99
CA GLY A 704 -34.45 37.89 -1.85
C GLY A 704 -33.02 37.61 -2.32
N VAL A 705 -32.02 38.09 -1.58
CA VAL A 705 -30.59 37.88 -1.90
C VAL A 705 -29.80 37.38 -0.70
N ASP A 706 -28.88 36.44 -0.94
CA ASP A 706 -27.95 35.91 0.06
C ASP A 706 -26.65 35.38 -0.55
N PHE A 707 -25.58 35.31 0.24
CA PHE A 707 -24.29 34.73 -0.15
C PHE A 707 -24.14 33.29 0.33
N ALA A 708 -23.91 32.37 -0.62
CA ALA A 708 -23.45 31.04 -0.27
C ALA A 708 -21.93 31.08 -0.01
N GLY A 709 -21.57 30.89 1.27
CA GLY A 709 -20.21 30.92 1.86
C GLY A 709 -19.04 30.28 1.09
N PRO A 710 -17.79 30.43 1.58
CA PRO A 710 -16.62 30.45 0.73
C PRO A 710 -16.38 29.13 0.00
N ILE A 711 -16.20 29.23 -1.31
CA ILE A 711 -15.81 28.15 -2.21
C ILE A 711 -14.38 28.40 -2.72
N ASN A 712 -13.58 27.34 -2.84
CA ASN A 712 -12.20 27.48 -3.30
C ASN A 712 -12.16 27.51 -4.84
N ILE A 713 -11.67 28.61 -5.41
CA ILE A 713 -11.56 28.85 -6.86
C ILE A 713 -10.07 29.00 -7.24
N ARG A 714 -9.67 28.52 -8.42
CA ARG A 714 -8.33 28.71 -8.98
C ARG A 714 -8.30 29.80 -10.07
N MET A 715 -7.19 30.53 -10.17
CA MET A 715 -7.01 31.56 -11.21
C MET A 715 -6.75 30.98 -12.61
N SER A 716 -5.92 29.93 -12.74
CA SER A 716 -5.59 29.35 -14.05
C SER A 716 -5.31 27.84 -13.99
N LYS A 717 -5.36 27.18 -15.17
CA LYS A 717 -5.21 25.72 -15.33
C LYS A 717 -3.73 25.31 -15.15
N GLY A 718 -3.42 24.43 -14.18
CA GLY A 718 -2.05 23.91 -13.94
C GLY A 718 -1.84 23.28 -12.55
N ARG A 719 -0.78 22.48 -12.35
CA ARG A 719 -0.32 22.04 -11.00
C ARG A 719 0.53 23.17 -10.39
N GLY A 720 0.22 23.58 -9.15
CA GLY A 720 0.98 24.59 -8.41
C GLY A 720 0.27 25.94 -8.17
N ASN A 721 -0.84 26.23 -8.88
CA ASN A 721 -1.57 27.49 -8.69
C ASN A 721 -2.42 27.47 -7.41
N LYS A 722 -2.22 28.47 -6.54
CA LYS A 722 -2.93 28.63 -5.28
C LYS A 722 -4.42 28.89 -5.51
N SER A 723 -5.27 28.23 -4.72
CA SER A 723 -6.70 28.50 -4.69
C SER A 723 -7.02 29.65 -3.73
N TYR A 724 -7.94 30.52 -4.10
CA TYR A 724 -8.46 31.60 -3.27
C TYR A 724 -9.95 31.38 -2.95
N LYS A 725 -10.46 32.07 -1.93
CA LYS A 725 -11.87 31.99 -1.52
C LYS A 725 -12.71 32.88 -2.43
N GLY A 726 -13.62 32.30 -3.18
CA GLY A 726 -14.72 33.01 -3.86
C GLY A 726 -16.06 32.71 -3.18
N TYR A 727 -17.12 33.40 -3.62
CA TYR A 727 -18.47 33.27 -3.08
C TYR A 727 -19.50 33.17 -4.20
N ILE A 728 -20.72 32.77 -3.87
CA ILE A 728 -21.82 32.72 -4.84
C ILE A 728 -22.92 33.64 -4.34
N SER A 729 -23.27 34.63 -5.15
CA SER A 729 -24.45 35.46 -4.93
C SER A 729 -25.69 34.73 -5.44
N LEU A 730 -26.66 34.51 -4.57
CA LEU A 730 -27.88 33.77 -4.86
C LEU A 730 -29.08 34.72 -4.75
N PHE A 731 -29.81 34.88 -5.85
CA PHE A 731 -31.05 35.64 -5.91
C PHE A 731 -32.24 34.68 -6.00
N VAL A 732 -33.28 34.90 -5.21
CA VAL A 732 -34.52 34.10 -5.26
C VAL A 732 -35.72 35.01 -5.48
N CYS A 733 -36.53 34.73 -6.49
CA CYS A 733 -37.81 35.39 -6.67
C CYS A 733 -38.79 34.96 -5.57
N MET A 734 -39.39 35.91 -4.86
CA MET A 734 -40.34 35.63 -3.78
C MET A 734 -41.67 35.05 -4.27
N VAL A 735 -42.03 35.33 -5.53
CA VAL A 735 -43.32 34.94 -6.13
C VAL A 735 -43.22 33.57 -6.79
N THR A 736 -42.32 33.41 -7.77
CA THR A 736 -42.17 32.16 -8.54
C THR A 736 -41.17 31.20 -7.92
N LYS A 737 -40.48 31.60 -6.85
CA LYS A 737 -39.36 30.88 -6.23
C LYS A 737 -38.16 30.69 -7.15
N ALA A 738 -38.15 31.21 -8.38
CA ALA A 738 -37.02 31.09 -9.31
C ALA A 738 -35.69 31.52 -8.67
N ILE A 739 -34.60 30.83 -8.98
CA ILE A 739 -33.26 31.09 -8.42
C ILE A 739 -32.34 31.59 -9.53
N HIS A 740 -31.47 32.55 -9.23
CA HIS A 740 -30.38 32.98 -10.10
C HIS A 740 -29.05 32.95 -9.33
N LEU A 741 -27.97 32.45 -9.95
CA LEU A 741 -26.68 32.20 -9.31
C LEU A 741 -25.54 32.91 -10.05
N GLU A 742 -24.74 33.67 -9.31
CA GLU A 742 -23.58 34.40 -9.83
C GLU A 742 -22.33 34.11 -9.01
N VAL A 743 -21.20 33.82 -9.67
CA VAL A 743 -19.90 33.69 -8.99
C VAL A 743 -19.34 35.09 -8.71
N VAL A 744 -18.85 35.31 -7.50
CA VAL A 744 -18.10 36.52 -7.11
C VAL A 744 -16.75 36.15 -6.49
N SER A 745 -15.74 36.99 -6.71
CA SER A 745 -14.38 36.78 -6.21
C SER A 745 -14.25 37.09 -4.72
N ASP A 746 -15.03 38.01 -4.18
CA ASP A 746 -14.97 38.46 -2.78
C ASP A 746 -16.33 38.97 -2.27
N LEU A 747 -16.41 39.30 -0.97
CA LEU A 747 -17.60 39.82 -0.28
C LEU A 747 -17.57 41.36 -0.18
N THR A 748 -17.09 42.05 -1.20
CA THR A 748 -17.14 43.53 -1.24
C THR A 748 -18.47 44.03 -1.83
N ALA A 749 -18.81 45.30 -1.56
CA ALA A 749 -19.98 45.96 -2.16
C ALA A 749 -19.83 46.02 -3.69
N ASP A 750 -18.65 46.38 -4.21
CA ASP A 750 -18.36 46.49 -5.65
C ASP A 750 -18.57 45.16 -6.39
N SER A 751 -18.03 44.06 -5.84
CA SER A 751 -18.20 42.72 -6.41
C SER A 751 -19.66 42.29 -6.42
N PHE A 752 -20.41 42.66 -5.37
CA PHE A 752 -21.85 42.42 -5.33
C PHE A 752 -22.61 43.27 -6.35
N ILE A 753 -22.31 44.56 -6.48
CA ILE A 753 -22.93 45.45 -7.47
C ILE A 753 -22.68 44.94 -8.88
N ALA A 754 -21.47 44.47 -9.18
CA ALA A 754 -21.16 43.85 -10.47
C ALA A 754 -22.02 42.60 -10.73
N ALA A 755 -22.21 41.73 -9.74
CA ALA A 755 -23.09 40.57 -9.84
C ALA A 755 -24.57 40.98 -9.98
N PHE A 756 -25.00 42.00 -9.24
CA PHE A 756 -26.35 42.54 -9.30
C PHE A 756 -26.67 43.15 -10.68
N LYS A 757 -25.73 43.90 -11.27
CA LYS A 757 -25.86 44.41 -12.65
C LYS A 757 -25.98 43.28 -13.67
N ARG A 758 -25.20 42.20 -13.55
CA ARG A 758 -25.34 41.01 -14.41
C ARG A 758 -26.69 40.33 -14.25
N PHE A 759 -27.19 40.23 -13.02
CA PHE A 759 -28.52 39.70 -12.74
C PHE A 759 -29.63 40.56 -13.38
N LEU A 760 -29.62 41.88 -13.17
CA LEU A 760 -30.60 42.80 -13.77
C LEU A 760 -30.54 42.76 -15.30
N ALA A 761 -29.35 42.72 -15.89
CA ALA A 761 -29.18 42.63 -17.33
C ALA A 761 -29.79 41.35 -17.94
N ARG A 762 -29.84 40.25 -17.17
CA ARG A 762 -30.39 38.96 -17.63
C ARG A 762 -31.85 38.73 -17.25
N ARG A 763 -32.33 39.31 -16.15
CA ARG A 763 -33.68 39.04 -15.58
C ARG A 763 -34.61 40.26 -15.61
N GLY A 764 -34.10 41.42 -16.00
CA GLY A 764 -34.81 42.68 -16.02
C GLY A 764 -34.85 43.38 -14.66
N HIS A 765 -35.53 44.53 -14.62
CA HIS A 765 -35.63 45.41 -13.45
C HIS A 765 -36.26 44.71 -12.21
N VAL A 766 -35.95 45.18 -11.00
CA VAL A 766 -36.47 44.67 -9.72
C VAL A 766 -37.04 45.83 -8.92
N SER A 767 -38.25 45.73 -8.37
CA SER A 767 -38.85 46.80 -7.56
C SER A 767 -38.45 46.71 -6.10
N ASP A 768 -38.41 45.50 -5.54
CA ASP A 768 -38.14 45.28 -4.12
C ASP A 768 -37.14 44.15 -3.90
N ILE A 769 -36.13 44.42 -3.07
CA ILE A 769 -35.10 43.45 -2.72
C ILE A 769 -34.99 43.28 -1.21
N TRP A 770 -34.97 42.03 -0.75
CA TRP A 770 -34.85 41.67 0.66
C TRP A 770 -33.50 40.99 0.95
N SER A 771 -32.79 41.46 1.98
CA SER A 771 -31.53 40.86 2.43
C SER A 771 -31.40 40.88 3.96
N ASP A 772 -30.38 40.18 4.47
CA ASP A 772 -29.92 40.38 5.84
C ASP A 772 -29.10 41.67 5.97
N ASN A 773 -28.74 42.05 7.21
CA ASN A 773 -27.97 43.25 7.53
C ASN A 773 -26.45 43.10 7.26
N GLY A 774 -26.06 42.29 6.27
CA GLY A 774 -24.66 42.15 5.87
C GLY A 774 -24.05 43.49 5.42
N THR A 775 -22.83 43.80 5.88
CA THR A 775 -22.16 45.09 5.62
C THR A 775 -21.94 45.38 4.13
N ASN A 776 -21.75 44.32 3.34
CA ASN A 776 -21.68 44.35 1.87
C ASN A 776 -23.00 44.75 1.20
N PHE A 777 -24.14 44.25 1.67
CA PHE A 777 -25.47 44.62 1.15
C PHE A 777 -25.88 46.02 1.60
N VAL A 778 -25.58 46.41 2.85
CA VAL A 778 -25.80 47.77 3.35
C VAL A 778 -24.94 48.78 2.55
N GLY A 779 -23.67 48.45 2.30
CA GLY A 779 -22.78 49.25 1.46
C GLY A 779 -23.29 49.41 0.03
N ALA A 780 -23.67 48.31 -0.62
CA ALA A 780 -24.21 48.33 -1.97
C ALA A 780 -25.53 49.11 -2.08
N SER A 781 -26.42 48.99 -1.09
CA SER A 781 -27.67 49.77 -1.02
C SER A 781 -27.39 51.27 -0.93
N LYS A 782 -26.38 51.68 -0.15
CA LYS A 782 -25.97 53.09 -0.02
C LYS A 782 -25.37 53.63 -1.32
N GLU A 783 -24.51 52.86 -1.99
CA GLU A 783 -23.87 53.26 -3.24
C GLU A 783 -24.87 53.36 -4.40
N LEU A 784 -25.82 52.41 -4.49
CA LEU A 784 -26.91 52.46 -5.46
C LEU A 784 -27.81 53.69 -5.26
N ARG A 785 -28.03 54.14 -4.01
CA ARG A 785 -28.76 55.40 -3.73
C ARG A 785 -27.94 56.63 -4.11
N GLN A 786 -26.64 56.65 -3.83
CA GLN A 786 -25.76 57.77 -4.17
C GLN A 786 -25.60 58.00 -5.68
N ILE A 787 -25.63 56.95 -6.50
CA ILE A 787 -25.61 57.04 -7.98
C ILE A 787 -26.87 57.77 -8.50
N VAL A 788 -28.00 57.58 -7.83
CA VAL A 788 -29.28 58.25 -8.17
C VAL A 788 -29.27 59.72 -7.72
N ASP A 789 -28.65 60.02 -6.58
CA ASP A 789 -28.59 61.38 -6.04
C ASP A 789 -27.61 62.29 -6.83
N ASN A 790 -26.50 61.73 -7.35
CA ASN A 790 -25.44 62.48 -8.04
C ASN A 790 -25.65 62.64 -9.57
N ALA A 791 -26.67 62.03 -10.18
CA ALA A 791 -26.92 62.16 -11.62
C ALA A 791 -27.53 63.54 -11.95
N SER A 792 -26.67 64.50 -12.30
CA SER A 792 -27.02 65.81 -12.85
C SER A 792 -27.49 65.69 -14.30
N VAL A 793 -28.63 65.03 -14.54
CA VAL A 793 -29.25 64.86 -15.86
C VAL A 793 -30.74 65.14 -15.75
N ALA A 794 -31.31 65.68 -16.84
CA ALA A 794 -32.65 66.26 -16.99
C ALA A 794 -33.77 65.61 -16.15
N THR A 795 -34.71 66.44 -15.67
CA THR A 795 -35.87 66.09 -14.83
C THR A 795 -36.60 64.83 -15.28
N ASP A 796 -36.72 64.61 -16.60
CA ASP A 796 -37.42 63.47 -17.19
C ASP A 796 -36.67 62.14 -16.96
N VAL A 797 -35.33 62.18 -16.96
CA VAL A 797 -34.48 61.02 -16.63
C VAL A 797 -34.49 60.77 -15.12
N ARG A 798 -34.66 61.81 -14.30
CA ARG A 798 -34.79 61.69 -12.84
C ARG A 798 -36.16 61.14 -12.42
N GLU A 799 -37.24 61.50 -13.12
CA GLU A 799 -38.56 60.86 -12.96
C GLU A 799 -38.56 59.42 -13.47
N TRP A 800 -37.89 59.14 -14.59
CA TRP A 800 -37.79 57.78 -15.12
C TRP A 800 -36.92 56.87 -14.23
N LEU A 801 -35.78 57.36 -13.73
CA LEU A 801 -34.94 56.65 -12.74
C LEU A 801 -35.62 56.57 -11.36
N GLY A 802 -36.39 57.60 -10.97
CA GLY A 802 -37.20 57.62 -9.75
C GLY A 802 -38.29 56.54 -9.74
N ASN A 803 -38.92 56.29 -10.89
CA ASN A 803 -39.87 55.19 -11.09
C ASN A 803 -39.22 53.80 -11.18
N GLN A 804 -37.88 53.73 -11.29
CA GLN A 804 -37.12 52.47 -11.27
C GLN A 804 -36.35 52.25 -9.95
N ILE A 805 -36.66 52.98 -8.88
CA ILE A 805 -36.00 52.79 -7.58
C ILE A 805 -36.27 51.39 -7.04
N VAL A 806 -35.20 50.62 -6.84
CA VAL A 806 -35.25 49.35 -6.11
C VAL A 806 -35.36 49.65 -4.61
N THR A 807 -36.50 49.35 -4.00
CA THR A 807 -36.72 49.49 -2.56
C THR A 807 -36.03 48.35 -1.82
N TRP A 808 -35.04 48.69 -0.99
CA TRP A 808 -34.25 47.70 -0.24
C TRP A 808 -34.81 47.51 1.17
N HIS A 809 -35.15 46.26 1.50
CA HIS A 809 -35.74 45.86 2.77
C HIS A 809 -34.78 44.95 3.55
N PHE A 810 -34.33 45.40 4.71
CA PHE A 810 -33.45 44.62 5.58
C PHE A 810 -34.23 43.88 6.67
N ILE A 811 -33.91 42.60 6.87
CA ILE A 811 -34.66 41.74 7.81
C ILE A 811 -34.08 41.83 9.23
N PRO A 812 -34.90 41.80 10.29
CA PRO A 812 -34.43 41.82 11.67
C PRO A 812 -33.57 40.59 12.04
N PRO A 813 -32.51 40.73 12.86
CA PRO A 813 -31.68 39.62 13.30
C PRO A 813 -32.50 38.53 14.02
N HIS A 814 -32.22 37.25 13.74
CA HIS A 814 -32.84 36.07 14.38
C HIS A 814 -34.34 35.82 14.13
N ALA A 815 -34.91 36.30 13.02
CA ALA A 815 -36.27 35.95 12.57
C ALA A 815 -36.28 34.84 11.48
N PRO A 816 -36.17 33.54 11.83
CA PRO A 816 -36.02 32.44 10.86
C PRO A 816 -37.22 32.25 9.92
N ASN A 817 -38.39 32.81 10.26
CA ASN A 817 -39.61 32.68 9.49
C ASN A 817 -39.54 33.42 8.13
N PHE A 818 -38.75 34.50 8.03
CA PHE A 818 -38.54 35.25 6.79
C PHE A 818 -37.41 34.64 5.94
N GLY A 819 -36.32 34.20 6.58
CA GLY A 819 -35.09 33.67 5.95
C GLY A 819 -35.21 32.33 5.21
N GLY A 820 -36.21 31.51 5.55
CA GLY A 820 -36.26 30.11 5.13
C GLY A 820 -36.30 29.84 3.62
N LEU A 821 -36.57 30.83 2.75
CA LEU A 821 -36.66 30.60 1.29
C LEU A 821 -35.29 30.66 0.60
N TRP A 822 -34.49 31.70 0.84
CA TRP A 822 -33.12 31.76 0.31
C TRP A 822 -32.17 30.89 1.13
N GLU A 823 -32.39 30.67 2.43
CA GLU A 823 -31.63 29.68 3.20
C GLU A 823 -31.83 28.26 2.63
N ALA A 824 -33.06 27.91 2.24
CA ALA A 824 -33.34 26.67 1.53
C ALA A 824 -32.67 26.64 0.15
N GLY A 825 -32.70 27.76 -0.57
CA GLY A 825 -31.97 27.92 -1.84
C GLY A 825 -30.46 27.70 -1.68
N VAL A 826 -29.82 28.36 -0.72
CA VAL A 826 -28.39 28.22 -0.39
C VAL A 826 -28.06 26.81 0.06
N LYS A 827 -28.92 26.19 0.89
CA LYS A 827 -28.75 24.80 1.32
C LYS A 827 -28.82 23.84 0.14
N SER A 828 -29.79 24.00 -0.76
CA SER A 828 -29.92 23.19 -1.97
C SER A 828 -28.71 23.39 -2.91
N THR A 829 -28.31 24.63 -3.15
CA THR A 829 -27.14 24.94 -4.00
C THR A 829 -25.86 24.36 -3.41
N LYS A 830 -25.58 24.54 -2.10
CA LYS A 830 -24.40 23.96 -1.44
C LYS A 830 -24.44 22.43 -1.39
N PHE A 831 -25.62 21.85 -1.16
CA PHE A 831 -25.83 20.40 -1.16
C PHE A 831 -25.48 19.79 -2.52
N HIS A 832 -25.90 20.43 -3.61
CA HIS A 832 -25.58 20.01 -4.96
C HIS A 832 -24.11 20.26 -5.30
N LEU A 833 -23.59 21.46 -5.03
CA LEU A 833 -22.21 21.84 -5.36
C LEU A 833 -21.17 20.91 -4.70
N LYS A 834 -21.31 20.61 -3.40
CA LYS A 834 -20.37 19.70 -2.69
C LYS A 834 -20.31 18.30 -3.27
N ARG A 835 -21.44 17.78 -3.78
CA ARG A 835 -21.54 16.41 -4.31
C ARG A 835 -21.05 16.28 -5.75
N ILE A 836 -21.12 17.38 -6.52
CA ILE A 836 -20.67 17.45 -7.92
C ILE A 836 -19.17 17.69 -7.97
N VAL A 837 -18.69 18.67 -7.22
CA VAL A 837 -17.31 19.14 -7.25
C VAL A 837 -16.40 18.22 -6.42
N GLY A 838 -16.91 17.63 -5.32
CA GLY A 838 -16.14 16.75 -4.45
C GLY A 838 -14.90 17.45 -3.88
N ASP A 839 -13.74 16.79 -3.95
CA ASP A 839 -12.44 17.34 -3.53
C ASP A 839 -11.73 18.14 -4.65
N SER A 840 -12.36 18.34 -5.81
CA SER A 840 -11.76 19.05 -6.94
C SER A 840 -11.93 20.56 -6.81
N THR A 841 -10.95 21.34 -7.27
CA THR A 841 -11.04 22.82 -7.28
C THR A 841 -11.07 23.36 -8.72
N LEU A 842 -12.12 24.10 -9.07
CA LEU A 842 -12.41 24.61 -10.42
C LEU A 842 -11.88 26.04 -10.63
N THR A 843 -11.68 26.45 -11.88
CA THR A 843 -11.40 27.86 -12.22
C THR A 843 -12.68 28.71 -12.18
N PHE A 844 -12.55 30.05 -12.22
CA PHE A 844 -13.70 30.96 -12.18
C PHE A 844 -14.68 30.72 -13.35
N GLU A 845 -14.17 30.53 -14.57
CA GLU A 845 -14.97 30.20 -15.75
C GLU A 845 -15.66 28.83 -15.60
N GLU A 846 -14.90 27.80 -15.20
CA GLU A 846 -15.43 26.45 -14.98
C GLU A 846 -16.56 26.45 -13.92
N MET A 847 -16.39 27.22 -12.84
CA MET A 847 -17.40 27.39 -11.80
C MET A 847 -18.64 28.11 -12.32
N THR A 848 -18.47 29.17 -13.11
CA THR A 848 -19.59 29.93 -13.69
C THR A 848 -20.44 29.05 -14.62
N THR A 849 -19.79 28.22 -15.44
CA THR A 849 -20.49 27.25 -16.31
C THR A 849 -21.27 26.21 -15.50
N VAL A 850 -20.66 25.64 -14.46
CA VAL A 850 -21.33 24.65 -13.59
C VAL A 850 -22.51 25.26 -12.85
N LEU A 851 -22.40 26.48 -12.32
CA LEU A 851 -23.50 27.16 -11.62
C LEU A 851 -24.66 27.52 -12.55
N SER A 852 -24.37 27.97 -13.78
CA SER A 852 -25.42 28.27 -14.77
C SER A 852 -26.28 27.04 -15.09
N GLN A 853 -25.65 25.86 -15.14
CA GLN A 853 -26.35 24.59 -15.35
C GLN A 853 -27.10 24.11 -14.10
N ILE A 854 -26.56 24.33 -12.90
CA ILE A 854 -27.28 24.08 -11.63
C ILE A 854 -28.51 25.01 -11.52
N GLU A 855 -28.39 26.26 -11.93
CA GLU A 855 -29.49 27.22 -11.98
C GLU A 855 -30.63 26.74 -12.89
N ALA A 856 -30.31 26.32 -14.11
CA ALA A 856 -31.28 25.77 -15.06
C ALA A 856 -32.02 24.55 -14.46
N CYS A 857 -31.29 23.67 -13.79
CA CYS A 857 -31.82 22.49 -13.12
C CYS A 857 -32.73 22.85 -11.93
N LEU A 858 -32.30 23.75 -11.05
CA LEU A 858 -33.14 24.20 -9.92
C LEU A 858 -34.42 24.88 -10.41
N ASN A 859 -34.39 25.57 -11.55
CA ASN A 859 -35.56 26.26 -12.08
C ASN A 859 -36.52 25.39 -12.91
N SER A 860 -36.19 24.13 -13.22
CA SER A 860 -37.11 23.20 -13.89
C SER A 860 -38.02 22.42 -12.92
N ARG A 861 -38.00 22.76 -11.62
CA ARG A 861 -38.83 22.13 -10.60
C ARG A 861 -40.32 22.51 -10.69
N PRO A 862 -41.28 21.60 -10.50
CA PRO A 862 -42.71 21.95 -10.52
C PRO A 862 -43.13 22.81 -9.32
N LEU A 863 -43.97 23.82 -9.55
CA LEU A 863 -44.50 24.76 -8.54
C LEU A 863 -45.86 24.33 -7.94
N SER A 864 -46.60 23.45 -8.61
CA SER A 864 -47.91 22.94 -8.17
C SER A 864 -47.97 21.41 -8.18
N ILE A 865 -48.94 20.86 -7.44
CA ILE A 865 -49.24 19.42 -7.39
C ILE A 865 -50.21 19.08 -8.53
N LEU A 866 -49.94 18.01 -9.27
CA LEU A 866 -50.84 17.49 -10.30
C LEU A 866 -52.08 16.82 -9.65
N PRO A 867 -53.31 17.19 -10.01
CA PRO A 867 -54.50 16.41 -9.68
C PRO A 867 -54.51 15.10 -10.50
N GLY A 868 -55.08 14.04 -9.92
CA GLY A 868 -54.95 12.67 -10.41
C GLY A 868 -55.78 12.28 -11.64
N ASP A 869 -56.36 13.23 -12.39
CA ASP A 869 -57.15 12.92 -13.59
C ASP A 869 -56.40 13.22 -14.90
N THR A 870 -56.65 12.39 -15.90
CA THR A 870 -55.79 12.14 -17.06
C THR A 870 -55.94 13.12 -18.24
N THR A 871 -56.40 14.35 -18.03
CA THR A 871 -56.66 15.29 -19.15
C THR A 871 -56.00 16.67 -19.07
N ASP A 872 -55.20 17.00 -18.05
CA ASP A 872 -54.57 18.33 -17.95
C ASP A 872 -53.06 18.37 -18.31
N PRO A 873 -52.58 19.51 -18.86
CA PRO A 873 -51.20 19.66 -19.33
C PRO A 873 -50.16 19.74 -18.19
N SER A 874 -48.89 19.57 -18.55
CA SER A 874 -47.71 19.47 -17.67
C SER A 874 -47.61 20.55 -16.58
N PRO A 875 -47.02 20.24 -15.40
CA PRO A 875 -47.01 21.17 -14.26
C PRO A 875 -46.14 22.41 -14.54
N LEU A 876 -46.59 23.57 -14.05
CA LEU A 876 -45.86 24.84 -14.17
C LEU A 876 -44.53 24.79 -13.38
N THR A 877 -43.42 25.19 -14.00
CA THR A 877 -42.08 25.28 -13.38
C THR A 877 -41.61 26.74 -13.36
N PRO A 878 -40.66 27.15 -12.48
CA PRO A 878 -40.06 28.48 -12.56
C PRO A 878 -39.51 28.81 -13.96
N GLY A 879 -38.95 27.83 -14.66
CA GLY A 879 -38.44 27.97 -16.04
C GLY A 879 -39.50 28.50 -17.02
N HIS A 880 -40.75 28.06 -16.90
CA HIS A 880 -41.86 28.58 -17.72
C HIS A 880 -42.06 30.09 -17.57
N PHE A 881 -41.82 30.64 -16.37
CA PHE A 881 -41.93 32.08 -16.11
C PHE A 881 -40.69 32.87 -16.52
N LEU A 882 -39.56 32.21 -16.82
CA LEU A 882 -38.31 32.85 -17.19
C LEU A 882 -38.04 32.84 -18.69
N VAL A 883 -38.38 31.76 -19.39
CA VAL A 883 -38.09 31.58 -20.82
C VAL A 883 -39.27 31.02 -21.63
N GLY A 884 -40.44 30.83 -21.01
CA GLY A 884 -41.66 30.33 -21.69
C GLY A 884 -41.77 28.80 -21.81
N GLU A 885 -40.71 28.05 -21.52
CA GLU A 885 -40.65 26.58 -21.58
C GLU A 885 -39.74 26.01 -20.45
N PRO A 886 -39.75 24.70 -20.16
CA PRO A 886 -38.77 24.12 -19.23
C PRO A 886 -37.37 24.26 -19.81
N LEU A 887 -36.42 24.78 -19.02
CA LEU A 887 -35.02 24.90 -19.47
C LEU A 887 -34.40 23.52 -19.68
N VAL A 888 -34.20 23.11 -20.93
CA VAL A 888 -33.54 21.85 -21.32
C VAL A 888 -32.11 22.15 -21.78
N VAL A 889 -31.12 21.48 -21.18
CA VAL A 889 -29.71 21.58 -21.58
C VAL A 889 -29.41 20.57 -22.70
N ILE A 890 -28.56 20.96 -23.67
CA ILE A 890 -28.19 20.18 -24.86
C ILE A 890 -27.56 18.82 -24.43
N PRO A 891 -27.93 17.68 -25.05
CA PRO A 891 -27.35 16.37 -24.71
C PRO A 891 -25.88 16.25 -25.16
N GLU A 892 -24.99 15.83 -24.25
CA GLU A 892 -23.55 15.62 -24.54
C GLU A 892 -23.09 14.15 -24.27
N ALA A 893 -21.96 13.75 -24.87
CA ALA A 893 -21.42 12.39 -24.82
C ALA A 893 -21.11 11.87 -23.40
N SER A 894 -21.48 10.62 -23.09
CA SER A 894 -21.39 10.06 -21.72
C SER A 894 -19.97 9.64 -21.32
N TYR A 895 -19.46 10.21 -20.22
CA TYR A 895 -18.14 9.88 -19.66
C TYR A 895 -18.24 9.17 -18.29
N GLU A 896 -19.42 8.67 -17.92
CA GLU A 896 -19.71 8.12 -16.57
C GLU A 896 -18.84 6.91 -16.19
N GLN A 897 -18.40 6.11 -17.17
CA GLN A 897 -17.60 4.89 -16.96
C GLN A 897 -16.09 5.10 -17.17
N SER A 898 -15.67 6.26 -17.62
CA SER A 898 -14.26 6.55 -17.92
C SER A 898 -13.44 6.70 -16.63
N ASN A 899 -12.15 6.38 -16.66
CA ASN A 899 -11.28 6.53 -15.49
C ASN A 899 -10.95 8.02 -15.24
N ILE A 900 -10.97 8.48 -13.98
CA ILE A 900 -10.84 9.93 -13.68
C ILE A 900 -9.48 10.48 -14.13
N SER A 901 -8.42 9.66 -14.05
CA SER A 901 -7.05 10.01 -14.42
C SER A 901 -6.82 10.17 -15.93
N THR A 902 -7.72 9.67 -16.77
CA THR A 902 -7.56 9.68 -18.24
C THR A 902 -8.46 10.70 -18.95
N LEU A 903 -9.31 11.44 -18.23
CA LEU A 903 -10.23 12.43 -18.79
C LEU A 903 -9.53 13.79 -18.99
N LYS A 904 -9.75 14.42 -20.16
CA LYS A 904 -9.40 15.83 -20.35
C LYS A 904 -10.28 16.69 -19.42
N ARG A 905 -9.79 17.84 -18.95
CA ARG A 905 -10.45 18.65 -17.89
C ARG A 905 -11.88 19.11 -18.26
N TRP A 906 -12.14 19.35 -19.55
CA TRP A 906 -13.49 19.59 -20.08
C TRP A 906 -14.42 18.36 -20.00
N GLN A 907 -13.90 17.16 -20.24
CA GLN A 907 -14.67 15.91 -20.12
C GLN A 907 -14.98 15.59 -18.65
N LEU A 908 -14.15 16.07 -17.73
CA LEU A 908 -14.39 15.98 -16.29
C LEU A 908 -15.57 16.85 -15.85
N THR A 909 -15.65 18.11 -16.30
CA THR A 909 -16.81 18.99 -16.01
C THR A 909 -18.11 18.41 -16.57
N GLN A 910 -18.06 17.80 -17.76
CA GLN A 910 -19.21 17.14 -18.38
C GLN A 910 -19.66 15.88 -17.64
N ARG A 911 -18.73 15.04 -17.18
CA ARG A 911 -19.04 13.88 -16.34
C ARG A 911 -19.65 14.28 -14.98
N MET A 912 -19.15 15.36 -14.38
CA MET A 912 -19.69 15.91 -13.14
C MET A 912 -21.16 16.33 -13.32
N MET A 913 -21.48 16.94 -14.48
CA MET A 913 -22.84 17.33 -14.86
C MET A 913 -23.78 16.13 -15.09
N GLN A 914 -23.31 15.07 -15.77
CA GLN A 914 -24.11 13.86 -16.03
C GLN A 914 -24.47 13.11 -14.74
N ASN A 915 -23.49 12.99 -13.83
CA ASN A 915 -23.74 12.41 -12.50
C ASN A 915 -24.70 13.26 -11.66
N PHE A 916 -24.68 14.58 -11.82
CA PHE A 916 -25.59 15.50 -11.15
C PHE A 916 -27.03 15.29 -11.59
N TRP A 917 -27.32 15.34 -12.90
CA TRP A 917 -28.67 15.18 -13.44
C TRP A 917 -29.30 13.83 -13.08
N ARG A 918 -28.50 12.75 -13.13
CA ARG A 918 -28.96 11.42 -12.71
C ARG A 918 -29.37 11.40 -11.23
N ARG A 919 -28.71 12.16 -10.36
CA ARG A 919 -28.97 12.18 -8.91
C ARG A 919 -30.04 13.18 -8.50
N TRP A 920 -30.05 14.39 -9.07
CA TRP A 920 -31.09 15.39 -8.81
C TRP A 920 -32.47 14.88 -9.23
N SER A 921 -32.57 14.22 -10.39
CA SER A 921 -33.81 13.56 -10.85
C SER A 921 -34.37 12.58 -9.81
N ASN A 922 -33.50 11.84 -9.11
CA ASN A 922 -33.92 10.83 -8.13
C ASN A 922 -34.26 11.40 -6.76
N GLU A 923 -33.46 12.37 -6.29
CA GLU A 923 -33.53 12.88 -4.92
C GLU A 923 -34.53 14.04 -4.78
N TYR A 924 -34.71 14.87 -5.81
CA TYR A 924 -35.61 16.02 -5.74
C TYR A 924 -37.09 15.61 -5.85
N LEU A 925 -37.42 14.65 -6.72
CA LEU A 925 -38.79 14.12 -6.85
C LEU A 925 -39.28 13.38 -5.60
N THR A 926 -38.37 12.88 -4.76
CA THR A 926 -38.72 12.21 -3.49
C THR A 926 -39.06 13.20 -2.37
N HIS A 927 -38.51 14.41 -2.37
CA HIS A 927 -38.75 15.40 -1.30
C HIS A 927 -40.05 16.18 -1.45
N CYS A 928 -40.64 16.29 -2.66
CA CYS A 928 -41.91 16.99 -2.89
C CYS A 928 -43.17 16.23 -2.45
N LEU A 929 -43.06 15.01 -1.90
CA LEU A 929 -44.22 14.16 -1.57
C LEU A 929 -44.49 13.93 -0.09
N GLN A 930 -43.75 14.55 0.83
CA GLN A 930 -44.01 14.39 2.26
C GLN A 930 -44.38 15.71 2.93
N ARG A 931 -45.67 15.85 3.27
CA ARG A 931 -46.07 16.66 4.43
C ARG A 931 -46.25 15.74 5.64
N TYR A 932 -45.63 16.17 6.73
CA TYR A 932 -45.75 15.65 8.08
C TYR A 932 -47.22 15.59 8.53
N LYS A 933 -47.67 14.42 8.99
CA LYS A 933 -48.73 14.26 10.00
C LYS A 933 -48.25 13.26 11.05
N LEU A 934 -48.18 13.71 12.30
CA LEU A 934 -47.88 12.94 13.50
C LEU A 934 -49.02 11.98 13.86
N SER A 935 -48.71 10.76 14.31
CA SER A 935 -49.33 10.11 15.48
C SER A 935 -48.80 8.69 15.72
N LYS A 936 -48.42 8.41 16.98
CA LYS A 936 -48.21 7.11 17.69
C LYS A 936 -46.81 6.85 18.28
N LEU A 937 -46.82 6.54 19.59
CA LEU A 937 -45.72 6.00 20.38
C LEU A 937 -45.25 4.64 19.83
N THR A 938 -43.95 4.37 19.92
CA THR A 938 -43.27 3.16 19.42
C THR A 938 -42.78 2.26 20.56
N PRO A 939 -42.66 0.92 20.34
CA PRO A 939 -42.38 -0.08 21.38
C PRO A 939 -40.93 -0.08 21.90
N GLU A 940 -40.74 -0.51 23.15
CA GLU A 940 -39.46 -0.53 23.88
C GLU A 940 -38.52 -1.68 23.44
N PRO A 941 -37.18 -1.48 23.41
CA PRO A 941 -36.20 -2.53 23.07
C PRO A 941 -36.12 -3.62 24.15
N GLN A 942 -35.82 -4.88 23.80
CA GLN A 942 -35.81 -6.05 24.70
C GLN A 942 -34.40 -6.53 25.11
N ILE A 943 -34.30 -7.26 26.23
CA ILE A 943 -33.03 -7.89 26.66
C ILE A 943 -32.70 -9.00 25.65
N GLY A 944 -31.47 -9.01 25.12
CA GLY A 944 -31.04 -9.93 24.07
C GLY A 944 -30.99 -9.33 22.67
N ASP A 945 -31.63 -8.19 22.44
CA ASP A 945 -31.62 -7.47 21.16
C ASP A 945 -30.20 -7.01 20.80
N VAL A 946 -29.86 -7.16 19.52
CA VAL A 946 -28.59 -6.68 18.96
C VAL A 946 -28.79 -5.28 18.40
N VAL A 947 -28.00 -4.33 18.90
CA VAL A 947 -28.15 -2.91 18.62
C VAL A 947 -26.84 -2.29 18.13
N LEU A 948 -26.93 -1.26 17.29
CA LEU A 948 -25.80 -0.40 16.93
C LEU A 948 -25.72 0.79 17.87
N VAL A 949 -24.52 1.09 18.38
CA VAL A 949 -24.26 2.17 19.34
C VAL A 949 -23.67 3.38 18.63
N LYS A 950 -24.32 4.54 18.76
CA LYS A 950 -23.86 5.83 18.22
C LYS A 950 -23.13 6.65 19.30
N GLU A 951 -21.89 7.08 19.04
CA GLU A 951 -21.13 7.97 19.94
C GLU A 951 -21.03 9.38 19.33
N ASP A 952 -21.24 10.42 20.15
CA ASP A 952 -21.35 11.82 19.70
C ASP A 952 -20.34 12.79 20.37
N ASP A 953 -19.45 12.36 21.29
CA ASP A 953 -18.67 13.30 22.13
C ASP A 953 -17.13 13.12 22.06
N TYR A 954 -16.50 13.69 21.01
CA TYR A 954 -15.17 14.38 20.91
C TYR A 954 -14.78 14.56 19.40
N PRO A 955 -14.13 15.66 18.94
CA PRO A 955 -14.10 16.05 17.52
C PRO A 955 -12.82 15.60 16.77
N PRO A 956 -12.73 15.62 15.42
CA PRO A 956 -13.73 15.47 14.37
C PRO A 956 -13.44 14.22 13.52
N SER A 957 -14.25 13.16 13.62
CA SER A 957 -14.33 12.18 12.55
C SER A 957 -15.74 11.59 12.47
N ILE A 958 -16.42 11.89 11.36
CA ILE A 958 -17.61 11.19 10.92
C ILE A 958 -17.15 9.76 10.62
N LEU A 959 -17.27 8.86 11.60
CA LEU A 959 -17.17 7.43 11.30
C LEU A 959 -18.42 7.03 10.49
N PRO A 960 -18.24 6.49 9.28
CA PRO A 960 -19.37 6.06 8.47
C PRO A 960 -20.15 4.95 9.20
N PRO A 961 -21.47 4.77 8.93
CA PRO A 961 -22.31 3.78 9.61
C PRO A 961 -21.81 2.33 9.56
N SER A 962 -20.86 2.02 8.68
CA SER A 962 -20.16 0.74 8.58
C SER A 962 -19.12 0.47 9.69
N ARG A 963 -18.83 1.44 10.56
CA ARG A 963 -17.85 1.31 11.67
C ARG A 963 -18.47 1.53 13.06
N TRP A 964 -19.79 1.64 13.17
CA TRP A 964 -20.47 1.73 14.47
C TRP A 964 -20.34 0.44 15.26
N TRP A 965 -20.26 0.54 16.59
CA TRP A 965 -20.07 -0.63 17.44
C TRP A 965 -21.37 -1.43 17.56
N LEU A 966 -21.26 -2.75 17.39
CA LEU A 966 -22.33 -3.71 17.65
C LEU A 966 -22.33 -4.09 19.13
N GLY A 967 -23.49 -3.99 19.78
CA GLY A 967 -23.69 -4.35 21.18
C GLY A 967 -24.94 -5.19 21.38
N ARG A 968 -24.93 -6.05 22.41
CA ARG A 968 -26.13 -6.80 22.83
C ARG A 968 -26.66 -6.21 24.14
N ILE A 969 -27.97 -5.98 24.23
CA ILE A 969 -28.59 -5.51 25.48
C ILE A 969 -28.55 -6.63 26.51
N VAL A 970 -27.91 -6.38 27.66
CA VAL A 970 -27.76 -7.35 28.75
C VAL A 970 -28.69 -7.04 29.91
N THR A 971 -28.84 -5.76 30.28
CA THR A 971 -29.75 -5.35 31.37
C THR A 971 -30.45 -4.03 31.04
N LYS A 972 -31.69 -3.89 31.50
CA LYS A 972 -32.49 -2.67 31.42
C LYS A 972 -32.50 -1.98 32.79
N HIS A 973 -32.40 -0.66 32.80
CA HIS A 973 -32.50 0.16 34.01
C HIS A 973 -33.71 1.11 33.87
N PRO A 974 -34.90 0.69 34.32
CA PRO A 974 -36.09 1.55 34.34
C PRO A 974 -35.94 2.65 35.40
N GLY A 975 -36.52 3.83 35.12
CA GLY A 975 -36.66 4.91 36.11
C GLY A 975 -37.80 4.65 37.10
N LEU A 976 -38.01 5.58 38.04
CA LEU A 976 -39.09 5.52 39.04
C LEU A 976 -40.51 5.49 38.44
N ASP A 977 -40.65 5.91 37.18
CA ASP A 977 -41.87 5.88 36.37
C ASP A 977 -41.99 4.62 35.48
N ASN A 978 -41.17 3.61 35.72
CA ASN A 978 -41.11 2.34 35.00
C ASN A 978 -40.73 2.42 33.51
N ILE A 979 -40.29 3.59 33.02
CA ILE A 979 -39.84 3.78 31.63
C ILE A 979 -38.33 3.55 31.53
N VAL A 980 -37.90 2.73 30.58
CA VAL A 980 -36.49 2.39 30.39
C VAL A 980 -35.74 3.54 29.74
N ARG A 981 -34.97 4.29 30.54
CA ARG A 981 -34.15 5.42 30.06
C ARG A 981 -32.68 5.07 29.86
N VAL A 982 -32.21 3.98 30.45
CA VAL A 982 -30.82 3.50 30.31
C VAL A 982 -30.79 1.99 30.16
N VAL A 983 -29.95 1.49 29.26
CA VAL A 983 -29.67 0.06 29.10
C VAL A 983 -28.18 -0.21 29.17
N THR A 984 -27.78 -1.37 29.69
CA THR A 984 -26.40 -1.85 29.67
C THR A 984 -26.20 -2.81 28.50
N LEU A 985 -25.14 -2.57 27.74
CA LEU A 985 -24.77 -3.26 26.52
C LEU A 985 -23.45 -3.99 26.73
N LYS A 986 -23.28 -5.18 26.16
CA LYS A 986 -21.97 -5.85 26.06
C LYS A 986 -21.42 -5.65 24.65
N CYS A 987 -20.30 -4.94 24.53
CA CYS A 987 -19.60 -4.66 23.27
C CYS A 987 -18.13 -5.11 23.40
N LYS A 988 -17.68 -6.05 22.56
CA LYS A 988 -16.28 -6.55 22.51
C LYS A 988 -15.65 -6.86 23.90
N GLY A 989 -16.43 -7.46 24.80
CA GLY A 989 -15.97 -7.85 26.14
C GLY A 989 -16.16 -6.79 27.24
N VAL A 990 -16.51 -5.55 26.90
CA VAL A 990 -16.71 -4.45 27.86
C VAL A 990 -18.21 -4.13 28.02
N LEU A 991 -18.64 -3.81 29.25
CA LEU A 991 -20.02 -3.41 29.56
C LEU A 991 -20.15 -1.87 29.53
N LEU A 992 -21.12 -1.36 28.75
CA LEU A 992 -21.35 0.09 28.57
C LEU A 992 -22.82 0.43 28.87
N LYS A 993 -23.07 1.54 29.59
CA LYS A 993 -24.44 2.08 29.82
C LYS A 993 -24.75 3.18 28.80
N ARG A 994 -25.91 3.09 28.12
CA ARG A 994 -26.36 4.06 27.09
C ARG A 994 -27.88 4.24 27.11
N ALA A 995 -28.36 5.40 26.69
CA ALA A 995 -29.79 5.67 26.54
C ALA A 995 -30.35 5.06 25.24
N PRO A 996 -31.62 4.57 25.21
CA PRO A 996 -32.24 4.00 24.00
C PRO A 996 -32.23 4.92 22.78
N SER A 997 -32.22 6.24 22.98
CA SER A 997 -32.14 7.23 21.90
C SER A 997 -30.83 7.20 21.10
N LYS A 998 -29.76 6.58 21.65
CA LYS A 998 -28.47 6.39 20.97
C LYS A 998 -28.29 4.97 20.39
N LEU A 999 -29.37 4.17 20.36
CA LEU A 999 -29.34 2.77 19.91
C LEU A 999 -30.24 2.55 18.69
N CYS A 1000 -29.77 1.73 17.75
CA CYS A 1000 -30.55 1.27 16.60
C CYS A 1000 -30.72 -0.25 16.67
N VAL A 1001 -31.96 -0.73 16.87
CA VAL A 1001 -32.27 -2.16 16.97
C VAL A 1001 -32.26 -2.80 15.59
N LEU A 1002 -31.46 -3.85 15.41
CA LEU A 1002 -31.39 -4.59 14.16
C LEU A 1002 -32.45 -5.72 14.17
N PRO A 1003 -33.23 -5.89 13.09
CA PRO A 1003 -34.21 -6.98 13.00
C PRO A 1003 -33.49 -8.27 12.63
N ILE A 1004 -32.82 -8.87 13.61
CA ILE A 1004 -32.21 -10.20 13.49
C ILE A 1004 -33.06 -11.12 14.36
N ALA A 1005 -33.88 -11.97 13.73
CA ALA A 1005 -34.49 -13.08 14.45
C ALA A 1005 -33.36 -14.03 14.87
N VAL A 1006 -33.37 -14.45 16.14
CA VAL A 1006 -32.61 -15.65 16.55
C VAL A 1006 -33.24 -16.86 15.89
#